data_AF-A0A6A4LH39-F1
#
_entry.id   AF-A0A6A4LH39-F1
#
_cell.length_a   1.000
_cell.length_b   1.000
_cell.length_c   1.000
_cell.angle_alpha   90.00
_cell.angle_beta   90.00
_cell.angle_gamma   90.00
#
_symmetry.space_group_name_H-M   'P 1'
#
loop_
_entity.id
_entity.type
_entity.pdbx_description
1 polymer ?
#
loop_
_entity_poly.entity_id
_entity_poly.type
_entity_poly.pdbx_seq_one_letter_code
_entity_poly.pdbx_strand_id
1 'polypeptide(L)'
;MYALIGYCSCMPQDDKSQDGASNNGLRRSKKKRDEKLGRVEAGLARARALIRDAMINQNRIFINLMETNTRFRTRDPDRAHVYYLPFSVVMILDTLFDPVIRDKAVLERIISGYVRLVSSKYPYWNRSLGADHFMLSCHDWGPRATWYVHQLYFTSIRVLCNANTSEHFNPKKDASFPEINLKTGEIEGLTGGLPASNRTVLAFFAGSAHGKIRPAFLKHWMEKDEDVRVYKNLPEGISYPDMMKKSRYCICPSGWEVASPRIVEAIYAECVPVLISQNYVLPFSDVLNWNSFSVQVSVSEIPNLKKILVGIPEDRYLRLQQGVRQVQRHFLVNDPPERFDVFHMIIHSIWLRRLNVADDTRQGGASIKSGFRRNKKKRDEKLGRVEARLARARALIRDAVINQNRSSPLDGDSDYIPQGDIYLNAYAFRRSYQLMERMFRIYIYEEGEPPLFHTGPCKDIYSMEGIFIKLMETNTRFRTRDPDRAHVYYLPFSVVMILETLFDPVTRSKSVLKRVIRGYIRLISTKYPYWNNSLGADHSMLSCHDWGPRATRYVPQLYSTSIRVLCNANTSERFNPKKDASLPEINLKTGEIEGLTGGLPLSNRTVLAFFAGGAHGNIRLALLKHWMIKDEDVRVYKNLPEGISYPDMMKKSKYCICPSGWEVASPRIVEAIYAECVPVLISQNYVLPFSDVLNWDSFSVQVSVSEIPNLKNILVGIPEDRYLRLQQGVRQVQRHFLVNDPPKRFDVFHMIIHSIWLRRLNVAVYV
;
A
#
# COMPACT_ATOMS: atom_id res chain seq x y z
N MET A 1 -28.78 -23.75 14.90
CA MET A 1 -28.08 -23.80 16.20
C MET A 1 -27.62 -22.38 16.50
N TYR A 2 -28.32 -21.75 17.45
CA TYR A 2 -28.44 -20.31 17.64
C TYR A 2 -27.34 -19.72 18.54
N ALA A 3 -26.94 -18.47 18.28
CA ALA A 3 -26.69 -17.49 19.34
C ALA A 3 -26.90 -16.06 18.80
N LEU A 4 -28.01 -15.46 19.22
CA LEU A 4 -28.36 -14.03 19.19
C LEU A 4 -28.62 -13.60 20.64
N ILE A 5 -28.63 -12.27 20.89
CA ILE A 5 -28.95 -11.45 22.10
C ILE A 5 -27.70 -10.62 22.48
N GLY A 6 -27.65 -9.27 22.44
CA GLY A 6 -28.56 -8.24 22.97
C GLY A 6 -28.08 -7.87 24.39
N TYR A 7 -27.60 -6.65 24.72
CA TYR A 7 -28.43 -5.56 25.26
C TYR A 7 -27.62 -4.27 25.56
N CYS A 8 -28.39 -3.21 25.82
CA CYS A 8 -28.09 -1.78 26.00
C CYS A 8 -27.85 -1.37 27.48
N SER A 9 -27.22 -0.19 27.65
CA SER A 9 -27.38 0.83 28.73
C SER A 9 -26.88 0.59 30.17
N CYS A 10 -26.09 1.55 30.71
CA CYS A 10 -26.45 2.43 31.85
C CYS A 10 -25.28 3.36 32.27
N MET A 11 -25.56 4.67 32.35
CA MET A 11 -24.78 5.69 33.09
C MET A 11 -25.18 5.67 34.57
N PRO A 12 -24.34 6.26 35.45
CA PRO A 12 -24.82 6.98 36.62
C PRO A 12 -24.49 8.48 36.54
N GLN A 13 -25.48 9.31 36.86
CA GLN A 13 -25.30 10.68 37.36
C GLN A 13 -25.02 10.60 38.87
N ASP A 14 -24.18 11.49 39.40
CA ASP A 14 -24.30 11.98 40.77
C ASP A 14 -23.75 13.42 40.92
N ASP A 15 -24.69 14.26 41.32
CA ASP A 15 -24.75 15.41 42.24
C ASP A 15 -23.72 16.55 42.42
N LYS A 16 -24.31 17.68 42.82
CA LYS A 16 -23.82 19.05 43.03
C LYS A 16 -22.98 19.25 44.32
N SER A 17 -22.16 20.30 44.36
CA SER A 17 -22.20 21.36 45.40
C SER A 17 -21.14 22.46 45.19
N GLN A 18 -21.42 23.62 45.79
CA GLN A 18 -20.84 24.95 45.63
C GLN A 18 -19.54 25.16 46.45
N ASP A 19 -18.71 26.14 46.06
CA ASP A 19 -18.39 27.33 46.89
C ASP A 19 -17.35 28.25 46.23
N GLY A 20 -17.50 29.56 46.44
CA GLY A 20 -16.66 30.61 45.86
C GLY A 20 -15.80 31.36 46.90
N ALA A 21 -14.68 31.94 46.45
CA ALA A 21 -14.19 33.29 46.79
C ALA A 21 -12.76 33.56 46.24
N SER A 22 -12.48 34.85 46.01
CA SER A 22 -11.17 35.51 45.75
C SER A 22 -10.67 35.64 44.29
N ASN A 23 -11.12 36.71 43.62
CA ASN A 23 -10.92 36.96 42.18
C ASN A 23 -9.80 37.98 41.84
N ASN A 24 -9.06 38.52 42.82
CA ASN A 24 -8.05 39.57 42.57
C ASN A 24 -6.59 39.10 42.57
N GLY A 25 -6.25 38.01 43.27
CA GLY A 25 -4.93 37.36 43.15
C GLY A 25 -4.76 36.59 41.83
N LEU A 26 -5.85 36.01 41.32
CA LEU A 26 -5.87 35.25 40.07
C LEU A 26 -5.59 36.13 38.84
N ARG A 27 -6.09 37.38 38.79
CA ARG A 27 -5.94 38.24 37.60
C ARG A 27 -4.49 38.68 37.34
N ARG A 28 -3.71 39.01 38.37
CA ARG A 28 -2.27 39.36 38.22
C ARG A 28 -1.40 38.14 37.91
N SER A 29 -1.73 36.98 38.49
CA SER A 29 -1.10 35.68 38.20
C SER A 29 -1.39 35.20 36.77
N LYS A 30 -2.62 35.37 36.29
CA LYS A 30 -3.07 35.01 34.95
C LYS A 30 -2.41 35.91 33.89
N LYS A 31 -2.36 37.24 34.09
CA LYS A 31 -1.68 38.15 33.14
C LYS A 31 -0.18 37.88 33.00
N LYS A 32 0.53 37.57 34.10
CA LYS A 32 1.96 37.16 34.04
C LYS A 32 2.14 35.77 33.42
N ARG A 33 1.21 34.83 33.64
CA ARG A 33 1.21 33.52 32.96
C ARG A 33 0.95 33.66 31.47
N ASP A 34 -0.01 34.50 31.07
CA ASP A 34 -0.40 34.72 29.67
C ASP A 34 0.69 35.47 28.89
N GLU A 35 1.37 36.45 29.49
CA GLU A 35 2.56 37.09 28.90
C GLU A 35 3.75 36.13 28.77
N LYS A 36 3.96 35.26 29.77
CA LYS A 36 5.03 34.24 29.73
C LYS A 36 4.70 33.15 28.71
N LEU A 37 3.43 32.77 28.58
CA LEU A 37 2.93 31.84 27.56
C LEU A 37 3.07 32.45 26.16
N GLY A 38 2.68 33.71 25.97
CA GLY A 38 2.83 34.43 24.71
C GLY A 38 4.28 34.60 24.26
N ARG A 39 5.23 34.83 25.19
CA ARG A 39 6.67 34.87 24.88
C ARG A 39 7.22 33.49 24.51
N VAL A 40 6.76 32.42 25.17
CA VAL A 40 7.15 31.03 24.86
C VAL A 40 6.57 30.59 23.51
N GLU A 41 5.32 30.94 23.20
CA GLU A 41 4.69 30.67 21.91
C GLU A 41 5.34 31.46 20.78
N ALA A 42 5.67 32.74 20.98
CA ALA A 42 6.42 33.54 20.01
C ALA A 42 7.83 32.98 19.76
N GLY A 43 8.52 32.50 20.81
CA GLY A 43 9.82 31.84 20.69
C GLY A 43 9.75 30.51 19.92
N LEU A 44 8.73 29.69 20.19
CA LEU A 44 8.45 28.45 19.45
C LEU A 44 8.07 28.72 17.99
N ALA A 45 7.31 29.78 17.71
CA ALA A 45 6.93 30.19 16.37
C ALA A 45 8.16 30.63 15.55
N ARG A 46 9.05 31.43 16.12
CA ARG A 46 10.32 31.84 15.49
C ARG A 46 11.25 30.64 15.22
N ALA A 47 11.37 29.72 16.16
CA ALA A 47 12.18 28.51 15.97
C ALA A 47 11.60 27.59 14.86
N ARG A 48 10.26 27.49 14.76
CA ARG A 48 9.59 26.76 13.67
C ARG A 48 9.76 27.42 12.31
N ALA A 49 9.77 28.76 12.26
CA ALA A 49 10.02 29.51 11.02
C ALA A 49 11.45 29.27 10.51
N LEU A 50 12.46 29.38 11.37
CA LEU A 50 13.86 29.17 10.97
C LEU A 50 14.15 27.75 10.46
N ILE A 51 13.55 26.72 11.07
CA ILE A 51 13.67 25.33 10.59
C ILE A 51 12.96 25.17 9.23
N ARG A 52 11.81 25.82 9.07
CA ARG A 52 11.06 25.81 7.81
C ARG A 52 11.85 26.47 6.69
N ASP A 53 12.43 27.64 6.93
CA ASP A 53 13.22 28.39 5.94
C ASP A 53 14.45 27.59 5.48
N ALA A 54 15.13 26.91 6.41
CA ALA A 54 16.25 26.03 6.07
C ALA A 54 15.84 24.87 5.14
N MET A 55 14.71 24.22 5.43
CA MET A 55 14.17 23.14 4.58
C MET A 55 13.70 23.65 3.21
N ILE A 56 13.10 24.86 3.16
CA ILE A 56 12.72 25.52 1.91
C ILE A 56 13.98 25.79 1.07
N ASN A 57 15.01 26.37 1.68
CA ASN A 57 16.26 26.70 0.99
C ASN A 57 16.95 25.47 0.40
N GLN A 58 17.06 24.38 1.17
CA GLN A 58 17.64 23.12 0.67
C GLN A 58 16.86 22.54 -0.52
N ASN A 59 15.53 22.44 -0.41
CA ASN A 59 14.70 21.91 -1.50
C ASN A 59 14.76 22.83 -2.74
N ARG A 60 14.76 24.15 -2.54
CA ARG A 60 14.85 25.16 -3.62
C ARG A 60 16.16 25.04 -4.38
N ILE A 61 17.29 24.98 -3.68
CA ILE A 61 18.61 24.82 -4.31
C ILE A 61 18.65 23.53 -5.12
N PHE A 62 18.17 22.41 -4.57
CA PHE A 62 18.18 21.14 -5.31
C PHE A 62 17.29 21.17 -6.57
N ILE A 63 16.09 21.73 -6.48
CA ILE A 63 15.20 21.90 -7.65
C ILE A 63 15.89 22.76 -8.71
N ASN A 64 16.48 23.89 -8.31
CA ASN A 64 17.20 24.77 -9.24
C ASN A 64 18.37 24.03 -9.91
N LEU A 65 19.20 23.32 -9.15
CA LEU A 65 20.30 22.51 -9.70
C LEU A 65 19.79 21.43 -10.67
N MET A 66 18.67 20.77 -10.39
CA MET A 66 18.06 19.82 -11.32
C MET A 66 17.55 20.46 -12.61
N GLU A 67 17.07 21.70 -12.54
CA GLU A 67 16.52 22.42 -13.68
C GLU A 67 17.61 23.07 -14.54
N THR A 68 18.67 23.61 -13.96
CA THR A 68 19.71 24.34 -14.70
C THR A 68 20.86 23.46 -15.17
N ASN A 69 21.08 22.28 -14.56
CA ASN A 69 22.20 21.41 -14.90
C ASN A 69 22.00 20.69 -16.25
N THR A 70 22.79 21.05 -17.26
CA THR A 70 22.73 20.48 -18.61
C THR A 70 23.40 19.11 -18.74
N ARG A 71 24.16 18.66 -17.74
CA ARG A 71 24.87 17.37 -17.76
C ARG A 71 23.97 16.19 -17.39
N PHE A 72 23.08 16.38 -16.42
CA PHE A 72 22.18 15.33 -15.92
C PHE A 72 20.73 15.48 -16.38
N ARG A 73 20.40 16.56 -17.10
CA ARG A 73 19.08 16.82 -17.67
C ARG A 73 19.08 16.65 -19.19
N THR A 74 18.12 15.89 -19.71
CA THR A 74 17.77 15.87 -21.14
C THR A 74 16.43 16.57 -21.35
N ARG A 75 16.27 17.25 -22.50
CA ARG A 75 14.97 17.79 -22.96
C ARG A 75 14.17 16.77 -23.76
N ASP A 76 14.84 15.74 -24.27
CA ASP A 76 14.23 14.61 -24.95
C ASP A 76 13.84 13.54 -23.91
N PRO A 77 12.54 13.30 -23.68
CA PRO A 77 12.06 12.34 -22.70
C PRO A 77 12.32 10.88 -23.08
N ASP A 78 12.59 10.56 -24.35
CA ASP A 78 12.93 9.20 -24.79
C ASP A 78 14.39 8.84 -24.45
N ARG A 79 15.24 9.86 -24.27
CA ARG A 79 16.62 9.72 -23.78
C ARG A 79 16.73 9.71 -22.26
N ALA A 80 15.62 9.91 -21.53
CA ALA A 80 15.63 9.98 -20.08
C ALA A 80 15.71 8.58 -19.43
N HIS A 81 16.66 8.41 -18.52
CA HIS A 81 16.80 7.16 -17.73
C HIS A 81 15.88 7.13 -16.50
N VAL A 82 15.59 8.32 -15.95
CA VAL A 82 14.69 8.57 -14.83
C VAL A 82 13.96 9.89 -15.05
N TYR A 83 12.76 10.03 -14.48
CA TYR A 83 11.90 11.22 -14.60
C TYR A 83 11.74 11.88 -13.24
N TYR A 84 12.11 13.15 -13.15
CA TYR A 84 11.95 13.93 -11.92
C TYR A 84 10.52 14.48 -11.79
N LEU A 85 9.95 14.43 -10.59
CA LEU A 85 8.67 15.05 -10.24
C LEU A 85 8.94 16.32 -9.41
N PRO A 86 9.00 17.51 -10.05
CA PRO A 86 9.37 18.77 -9.39
C PRO A 86 8.20 19.37 -8.59
N PHE A 87 7.77 18.71 -7.52
CA PHE A 87 6.89 19.31 -6.53
C PHE A 87 7.58 19.33 -5.16
N SER A 88 7.39 20.42 -4.41
CA SER A 88 7.93 20.56 -3.06
C SER A 88 6.84 20.32 -2.02
N VAL A 89 6.99 19.26 -1.22
CA VAL A 89 6.08 18.99 -0.09
C VAL A 89 6.09 20.15 0.90
N VAL A 90 7.26 20.75 1.15
CA VAL A 90 7.40 21.89 2.07
C VAL A 90 6.62 23.10 1.57
N MET A 91 6.71 23.42 0.27
CA MET A 91 5.97 24.55 -0.30
C MET A 91 4.46 24.28 -0.33
N ILE A 92 4.02 23.05 -0.63
CA ILE A 92 2.60 22.69 -0.56
C ILE A 92 2.05 22.90 0.86
N LEU A 93 2.81 22.50 1.88
CA LEU A 93 2.44 22.73 3.26
C LEU A 93 2.43 24.21 3.60
N ASP A 94 3.46 24.96 3.23
CA ASP A 94 3.59 26.37 3.59
C ASP A 94 2.53 27.25 2.91
N THR A 95 2.23 26.98 1.64
CA THR A 95 1.32 27.80 0.83
C THR A 95 -0.14 27.39 0.96
N LEU A 96 -0.45 26.10 1.10
CA LEU A 96 -1.82 25.59 0.97
C LEU A 96 -2.42 25.05 2.27
N PHE A 97 -1.65 24.88 3.35
CA PHE A 97 -2.24 24.42 4.61
C PHE A 97 -2.76 25.60 5.41
N ASP A 98 -4.00 25.46 5.88
CA ASP A 98 -4.53 26.33 6.92
C ASP A 98 -3.65 26.22 8.18
N PRO A 99 -3.18 27.34 8.75
CA PRO A 99 -2.23 27.36 9.87
C PRO A 99 -2.79 26.75 11.16
N VAL A 100 -4.12 26.63 11.28
CA VAL A 100 -4.81 26.09 12.46
C VAL A 100 -5.29 24.66 12.20
N ILE A 101 -5.95 24.41 11.07
CA ILE A 101 -6.62 23.15 10.77
C ILE A 101 -5.63 22.09 10.24
N ARG A 102 -4.60 22.51 9.50
CA ARG A 102 -3.62 21.63 8.82
C ARG A 102 -4.28 20.45 8.08
N ASP A 103 -5.26 20.75 7.22
CA ASP A 103 -6.06 19.76 6.51
C ASP A 103 -5.19 18.85 5.62
N LYS A 104 -5.09 17.58 6.03
CA LYS A 104 -4.30 16.57 5.33
C LYS A 104 -4.87 16.20 3.96
N ALA A 105 -6.14 16.48 3.70
CA ALA A 105 -6.77 16.23 2.40
C ALA A 105 -6.24 17.17 1.30
N VAL A 106 -5.59 18.29 1.67
CA VAL A 106 -4.90 19.17 0.71
C VAL A 106 -3.76 18.42 0.03
N LEU A 107 -2.87 17.75 0.78
CA LEU A 107 -1.78 16.94 0.21
C LEU A 107 -2.30 15.84 -0.71
N GLU A 108 -3.37 15.15 -0.29
CA GLU A 108 -4.01 14.10 -1.08
C GLU A 108 -4.49 14.63 -2.43
N ARG A 109 -5.26 15.73 -2.43
CA ARG A 109 -5.82 16.32 -3.64
C ARG A 109 -4.74 16.82 -4.59
N ILE A 110 -3.76 17.56 -4.07
CA ILE A 110 -2.71 18.17 -4.89
C ILE A 110 -1.80 17.12 -5.51
N ILE A 111 -1.27 16.18 -4.71
CA ILE A 111 -0.33 15.17 -5.20
C ILE A 111 -1.03 14.16 -6.10
N SER A 112 -2.25 13.73 -5.75
CA SER A 112 -3.04 12.84 -6.61
C SER A 112 -3.42 13.53 -7.92
N GLY A 113 -3.80 14.81 -7.88
CA GLY A 113 -4.09 15.61 -9.07
C GLY A 113 -2.86 15.76 -9.97
N TYR A 114 -1.71 16.09 -9.40
CA TYR A 114 -0.45 16.21 -10.13
C TYR A 114 -0.04 14.90 -10.81
N VAL A 115 -0.09 13.78 -10.10
CA VAL A 115 0.25 12.47 -10.70
C VAL A 115 -0.78 12.05 -11.76
N ARG A 116 -2.07 12.33 -11.57
CA ARG A 116 -3.10 12.13 -12.61
C ARG A 116 -2.82 12.98 -13.85
N LEU A 117 -2.39 14.22 -13.69
CA LEU A 117 -2.01 15.10 -14.80
C LEU A 117 -0.80 14.53 -15.55
N VAL A 118 0.27 14.15 -14.84
CA VAL A 118 1.48 13.57 -15.45
C VAL A 118 1.13 12.26 -16.19
N SER A 119 0.38 11.37 -15.56
CA SER A 119 0.01 10.07 -16.12
C SER A 119 -0.98 10.12 -17.28
N SER A 120 -1.81 11.17 -17.37
CA SER A 120 -2.73 11.36 -18.51
C SER A 120 -2.04 12.06 -19.68
N LYS A 121 -1.14 13.00 -19.40
CA LYS A 121 -0.46 13.80 -20.42
C LYS A 121 0.73 13.07 -21.07
N TYR A 122 1.48 12.29 -20.29
CA TYR A 122 2.73 11.68 -20.77
C TYR A 122 2.69 10.15 -20.68
N PRO A 123 3.10 9.43 -21.76
CA PRO A 123 3.06 7.97 -21.79
C PRO A 123 4.08 7.31 -20.83
N TYR A 124 5.12 8.04 -20.43
CA TYR A 124 6.26 7.55 -19.65
C TYR A 124 5.89 7.08 -18.25
N TRP A 125 4.95 7.77 -17.58
CA TRP A 125 4.45 7.33 -16.28
C TRP A 125 3.79 5.95 -16.38
N ASN A 126 2.94 5.75 -17.38
CA ASN A 126 2.18 4.51 -17.54
C ASN A 126 3.04 3.33 -18.00
N ARG A 127 4.16 3.58 -18.68
CA ARG A 127 5.13 2.54 -19.09
C ARG A 127 5.71 1.77 -17.90
N SER A 128 5.98 2.47 -16.80
CA SER A 128 6.66 1.93 -15.62
C SER A 128 5.79 1.95 -14.36
N LEU A 129 4.56 2.46 -14.46
CA LEU A 129 3.70 2.83 -13.33
C LEU A 129 4.43 3.72 -12.31
N GLY A 130 5.30 4.61 -12.80
CA GLY A 130 6.10 5.52 -11.98
C GLY A 130 7.41 4.93 -11.42
N ALA A 131 7.82 3.70 -11.78
CA ALA A 131 9.03 3.07 -11.21
C ALA A 131 10.33 3.78 -11.60
N ASP A 132 10.38 4.37 -12.79
CA ASP A 132 11.49 5.22 -13.26
C ASP A 132 11.29 6.69 -12.92
N HIS A 133 10.30 7.03 -12.07
CA HIS A 133 10.06 8.39 -11.60
C HIS A 133 10.58 8.57 -10.18
N PHE A 134 11.05 9.78 -9.86
CA PHE A 134 11.50 10.10 -8.51
C PHE A 134 11.02 11.46 -8.02
N MET A 135 10.86 11.58 -6.71
CA MET A 135 10.56 12.82 -6.00
C MET A 135 11.58 13.04 -4.89
N LEU A 136 11.77 14.31 -4.50
CA LEU A 136 12.59 14.69 -3.35
C LEU A 136 11.75 15.41 -2.31
N SER A 137 11.92 15.04 -1.05
CA SER A 137 11.31 15.76 0.07
C SER A 137 12.18 15.68 1.33
N CYS A 138 12.70 16.84 1.73
CA CYS A 138 13.34 17.00 3.04
C CYS A 138 12.36 17.62 4.06
N HIS A 139 11.45 16.78 4.60
CA HIS A 139 10.44 17.15 5.60
C HIS A 139 9.80 15.90 6.23
N ASP A 140 9.22 16.00 7.43
CA ASP A 140 8.53 14.90 8.16
C ASP A 140 7.30 14.37 7.44
N TRP A 141 6.74 15.20 6.57
CA TRP A 141 5.60 14.83 5.74
C TRP A 141 6.01 14.23 4.40
N GLY A 142 7.29 14.14 4.07
CA GLY A 142 7.76 13.55 2.81
C GLY A 142 7.22 12.14 2.56
N PRO A 143 7.42 11.18 3.50
CA PRO A 143 6.79 9.87 3.40
C PRO A 143 5.27 9.98 3.27
N ARG A 144 4.63 10.79 4.12
CA ARG A 144 3.18 10.93 4.17
C ARG A 144 2.57 11.52 2.90
N ALA A 145 3.24 12.48 2.28
CA ALA A 145 2.84 13.15 1.05
C ALA A 145 2.70 12.13 -0.10
N THR A 146 3.61 11.16 -0.16
CA THR A 146 3.54 10.08 -1.16
C THR A 146 2.45 9.05 -0.86
N TRP A 147 1.96 8.92 0.39
CA TRP A 147 1.04 7.85 0.83
C TRP A 147 -0.28 7.81 0.06
N TYR A 148 -0.75 8.97 -0.37
CA TYR A 148 -2.04 9.13 -1.03
C TYR A 148 -2.02 8.65 -2.49
N VAL A 149 -0.83 8.62 -3.11
CA VAL A 149 -0.65 8.10 -4.47
C VAL A 149 0.14 6.81 -4.38
N HIS A 150 -0.56 5.69 -4.50
CA HIS A 150 0.01 4.36 -4.24
C HIS A 150 1.26 4.06 -5.09
N GLN A 151 1.24 4.39 -6.39
CA GLN A 151 2.39 4.26 -7.28
C GLN A 151 3.58 5.10 -6.80
N LEU A 152 3.34 6.33 -6.38
CA LEU A 152 4.38 7.21 -5.87
C LEU A 152 4.97 6.70 -4.54
N TYR A 153 4.14 6.11 -3.67
CA TYR A 153 4.59 5.56 -2.39
C TYR A 153 5.43 4.28 -2.56
N PHE A 154 4.89 3.32 -3.30
CA PHE A 154 5.43 1.94 -3.34
C PHE A 154 6.30 1.66 -4.56
N THR A 155 6.15 2.40 -5.65
CA THR A 155 6.78 2.09 -6.94
C THR A 155 7.87 3.10 -7.30
N SER A 156 7.59 4.41 -7.21
CA SER A 156 8.56 5.47 -7.52
C SER A 156 9.72 5.55 -6.54
N ILE A 157 10.86 6.06 -6.98
CA ILE A 157 12.02 6.33 -6.13
C ILE A 157 11.71 7.55 -5.25
N ARG A 158 11.72 7.40 -3.93
CA ARG A 158 11.54 8.53 -3.02
C ARG A 158 12.89 8.92 -2.45
N VAL A 159 13.26 10.18 -2.64
CA VAL A 159 14.47 10.76 -2.06
C VAL A 159 14.04 11.53 -0.82
N LEU A 160 14.31 10.98 0.37
CA LEU A 160 13.72 11.45 1.62
C LEU A 160 14.79 11.74 2.66
N CYS A 161 14.64 12.85 3.40
CA CYS A 161 15.43 13.06 4.62
C CYS A 161 14.98 12.11 5.73
N ASN A 162 13.66 11.95 5.93
CA ASN A 162 13.10 10.98 6.87
C ASN A 162 13.20 9.53 6.34
N ALA A 163 14.42 8.99 6.30
CA ALA A 163 14.71 7.65 5.80
C ALA A 163 14.50 6.56 6.86
N ASN A 164 13.28 6.48 7.39
CA ASN A 164 12.92 5.58 8.47
C ASN A 164 12.27 4.29 7.96
N THR A 165 12.94 3.14 8.12
CA THR A 165 12.42 1.84 7.65
C THR A 165 11.15 1.39 8.39
N SER A 166 10.92 1.90 9.61
CA SER A 166 9.66 1.66 10.32
C SER A 166 8.47 2.45 9.76
N GLU A 167 8.73 3.47 8.93
CA GLU A 167 7.74 4.26 8.19
C GLU A 167 7.71 3.89 6.69
N HIS A 168 8.06 2.63 6.38
CA HIS A 168 8.09 2.07 5.03
C HIS A 168 9.10 2.72 4.07
N PHE A 169 10.14 3.39 4.57
CA PHE A 169 11.31 3.69 3.73
C PHE A 169 11.96 2.38 3.28
N ASN A 170 12.16 2.18 1.98
CA ASN A 170 12.75 0.98 1.41
C ASN A 170 14.13 1.31 0.82
N PRO A 171 15.26 0.98 1.46
CA PRO A 171 16.59 1.38 0.98
C PRO A 171 16.98 0.81 -0.39
N LYS A 172 16.29 -0.25 -0.86
CA LYS A 172 16.47 -0.80 -2.22
C LYS A 172 15.80 0.04 -3.31
N LYS A 173 14.77 0.82 -2.96
CA LYS A 173 13.95 1.63 -3.89
C LYS A 173 14.11 3.13 -3.66
N ASP A 174 14.24 3.53 -2.41
CA ASP A 174 14.32 4.91 -1.94
C ASP A 174 15.77 5.29 -1.66
N ALA A 175 16.07 6.59 -1.72
CA ALA A 175 17.39 7.13 -1.40
C ALA A 175 17.29 8.05 -0.16
N SER A 176 18.21 7.86 0.77
CA SER A 176 18.32 8.73 1.96
C SER A 176 19.06 10.00 1.57
N PHE A 177 18.48 11.15 1.89
CA PHE A 177 19.04 12.46 1.62
C PHE A 177 19.47 13.12 2.93
N PRO A 178 20.67 13.74 3.01
CA PRO A 178 21.07 14.42 4.23
C PRO A 178 20.22 15.67 4.46
N GLU A 179 19.76 15.88 5.68
CA GLU A 179 19.14 17.14 6.09
C GLU A 179 20.23 18.19 6.31
N ILE A 180 20.19 19.30 5.58
CA ILE A 180 21.21 20.36 5.62
C ILE A 180 20.55 21.66 6.05
N ASN A 181 21.05 22.26 7.14
CA ASN A 181 20.46 23.44 7.76
C ASN A 181 20.99 24.74 7.15
N LEU A 182 20.48 25.12 5.97
CA LEU A 182 20.83 26.36 5.29
C LEU A 182 19.93 27.52 5.72
N LYS A 183 20.13 28.05 6.94
CA LYS A 183 19.25 29.08 7.54
C LYS A 183 19.14 30.36 6.70
N THR A 184 20.27 30.89 6.23
CA THR A 184 20.34 32.11 5.40
C THR A 184 20.32 31.80 3.90
N GLY A 185 20.46 30.53 3.52
CA GLY A 185 20.66 30.11 2.14
C GLY A 185 22.11 30.24 1.65
N GLU A 186 23.03 30.76 2.48
CA GLU A 186 24.46 30.84 2.19
C GLU A 186 25.10 29.45 2.22
N ILE A 187 25.96 29.18 1.24
CA ILE A 187 26.64 27.89 1.05
C ILE A 187 28.16 27.96 1.29
N GLU A 188 28.69 29.16 1.54
CA GLU A 188 30.11 29.41 1.82
C GLU A 188 30.45 29.29 3.31
N GLY A 189 31.71 28.97 3.63
CA GLY A 189 32.20 28.98 5.02
C GLY A 189 31.55 27.95 5.96
N LEU A 190 30.84 26.95 5.41
CA LEU A 190 30.13 25.95 6.20
C LEU A 190 31.06 25.04 7.01
N THR A 191 32.29 24.84 6.56
CA THR A 191 33.27 23.92 7.15
C THR A 191 34.25 24.62 8.08
N GLY A 192 34.78 23.88 9.05
CA GLY A 192 35.89 24.33 9.89
C GLY A 192 35.92 23.59 11.21
N GLY A 193 36.99 22.86 11.49
CA GLY A 193 37.17 22.09 12.72
C GLY A 193 38.49 22.40 13.42
N LEU A 194 38.58 22.04 14.71
CA LEU A 194 39.84 22.11 15.45
C LEU A 194 40.60 20.78 15.36
N PRO A 195 41.96 20.80 15.42
CA PRO A 195 42.76 19.59 15.60
C PRO A 195 42.34 18.81 16.85
N ALA A 196 42.57 17.48 16.86
CA ALA A 196 42.23 16.61 17.98
C ALA A 196 42.73 17.14 19.34
N SER A 197 43.98 17.64 19.39
CA SER A 197 44.61 18.20 20.59
C SER A 197 43.89 19.42 21.17
N ASN A 198 43.13 20.15 20.35
CA ASN A 198 42.47 21.39 20.74
C ASN A 198 40.97 21.18 21.03
N ARG A 199 40.50 19.93 21.01
CA ARG A 199 39.10 19.58 21.32
C ARG A 199 38.96 19.24 22.79
N THR A 200 38.70 20.29 23.58
CA THR A 200 38.68 20.24 25.05
C THR A 200 37.41 19.65 25.66
N VAL A 201 36.36 19.39 24.87
CA VAL A 201 35.09 18.83 25.36
C VAL A 201 34.94 17.39 24.85
N LEU A 202 34.63 16.44 25.72
CA LEU A 202 34.45 15.04 25.30
C LEU A 202 33.26 14.91 24.36
N ALA A 203 32.07 15.33 24.78
CA ALA A 203 30.88 15.22 23.95
C ALA A 203 29.90 16.39 24.14
N PHE A 204 29.18 16.76 23.08
CA PHE A 204 28.25 17.89 23.10
C PHE A 204 26.89 17.60 22.45
N PHE A 205 25.84 18.13 23.06
CA PHE A 205 24.49 18.25 22.50
C PHE A 205 23.83 19.56 22.93
N ALA A 206 23.18 20.24 21.99
CA ALA A 206 22.17 21.25 22.31
C ALA A 206 20.90 21.09 21.46
N GLY A 207 19.74 21.10 22.12
CA GLY A 207 18.46 21.01 21.44
C GLY A 207 17.27 20.70 22.34
N SER A 208 16.07 20.99 21.85
CA SER A 208 14.82 20.81 22.58
C SER A 208 14.42 19.33 22.77
N ALA A 209 13.62 19.07 23.81
CA ALA A 209 13.02 17.78 24.11
C ALA A 209 11.95 17.41 23.06
N HIS A 210 12.41 16.89 21.93
CA HIS A 210 11.61 16.66 20.74
C HIS A 210 11.66 15.18 20.33
N GLY A 211 10.51 14.57 20.07
CA GLY A 211 10.41 13.13 19.76
C GLY A 211 10.56 12.21 20.97
N LYS A 212 10.87 10.92 20.74
CA LYS A 212 10.94 9.91 21.81
C LYS A 212 12.32 9.80 22.47
N ILE A 213 13.40 9.94 21.69
CA ILE A 213 14.77 9.71 22.18
C ILE A 213 15.30 10.94 22.94
N ARG A 214 15.09 12.16 22.41
CA ARG A 214 15.65 13.38 23.02
C ARG A 214 15.15 13.66 24.45
N PRO A 215 13.87 13.46 24.81
CA PRO A 215 13.44 13.61 26.20
C PRO A 215 14.12 12.64 27.15
N ALA A 216 14.29 11.37 26.76
CA ALA A 216 15.01 10.38 27.56
C ALA A 216 16.50 10.75 27.69
N PHE A 217 17.11 11.18 26.60
CA PHE A 217 18.50 11.63 26.56
C PHE A 217 18.73 12.86 27.46
N LEU A 218 17.90 13.91 27.32
CA LEU A 218 17.96 15.11 28.16
C LEU A 218 17.71 14.78 29.63
N LYS A 219 16.72 13.94 29.95
CA LYS A 219 16.47 13.49 31.33
C LYS A 219 17.70 12.81 31.93
N HIS A 220 18.48 12.09 31.12
CA HIS A 220 19.66 11.39 31.61
C HIS A 220 20.88 12.30 31.74
N TRP A 221 21.19 13.15 30.75
CA TRP A 221 22.47 13.84 30.65
C TRP A 221 22.45 15.36 30.87
N MET A 222 21.29 16.01 30.80
CA MET A 222 21.22 17.48 30.90
C MET A 222 21.79 17.97 32.24
N GLU A 223 22.83 18.81 32.17
CA GLU A 223 23.51 19.42 33.33
C GLU A 223 24.06 18.41 34.35
N LYS A 224 24.40 17.18 33.94
CA LYS A 224 24.86 16.12 34.85
C LYS A 224 26.34 15.79 34.81
N ASP A 225 27.07 16.28 33.81
CA ASP A 225 28.48 15.93 33.60
C ASP A 225 29.22 17.08 32.89
N GLU A 226 30.45 17.38 33.32
CA GLU A 226 31.24 18.50 32.79
C GLU A 226 31.91 18.19 31.44
N ASP A 227 32.18 16.90 31.17
CA ASP A 227 32.80 16.42 29.94
C ASP A 227 31.75 16.15 28.85
N VAL A 228 30.56 15.69 29.25
CA VAL A 228 29.40 15.45 28.37
C VAL A 228 28.40 16.59 28.50
N ARG A 229 28.63 17.65 27.72
CA ARG A 229 27.87 18.91 27.81
C ARG A 229 26.56 18.83 27.05
N VAL A 230 25.45 18.81 27.78
CA VAL A 230 24.10 18.64 27.24
C VAL A 230 23.19 19.78 27.68
N TYR A 231 22.67 20.53 26.71
CA TYR A 231 21.81 21.68 26.95
C TYR A 231 20.47 21.57 26.22
N LYS A 232 19.38 21.97 26.88
CA LYS A 232 18.09 22.17 26.21
C LYS A 232 18.09 23.44 25.36
N ASN A 233 18.57 24.53 25.95
CA ASN A 233 18.85 25.82 25.31
C ASN A 233 20.27 26.22 25.70
N LEU A 234 21.04 26.75 24.75
CA LEU A 234 22.39 27.21 25.07
C LEU A 234 22.35 28.42 26.00
N PRO A 235 23.24 28.48 27.01
CA PRO A 235 23.46 29.68 27.80
C PRO A 235 23.92 30.86 26.95
N GLU A 236 23.63 32.08 27.43
CA GLU A 236 24.08 33.32 26.81
C GLU A 236 25.63 33.38 26.78
N GLY A 237 26.20 33.88 25.68
CA GLY A 237 27.66 33.92 25.46
C GLY A 237 28.29 32.62 24.96
N ILE A 238 27.54 31.52 24.83
CA ILE A 238 28.03 30.25 24.26
C ILE A 238 27.59 30.09 22.81
N SER A 239 28.56 29.97 21.90
CA SER A 239 28.35 29.77 20.47
C SER A 239 28.15 28.28 20.13
N TYR A 240 27.04 27.95 19.47
CA TYR A 240 26.73 26.56 19.05
C TYR A 240 27.80 25.97 18.11
N PRO A 241 28.20 26.65 17.02
CA PRO A 241 29.27 26.15 16.15
C PRO A 241 30.59 25.95 16.89
N ASP A 242 30.97 26.89 17.77
CA ASP A 242 32.25 26.79 18.49
C ASP A 242 32.26 25.63 19.49
N MET A 243 31.12 25.34 20.14
CA MET A 243 30.99 24.16 20.98
C MET A 243 31.15 22.87 20.17
N MET A 244 30.54 22.76 19.00
CA MET A 244 30.74 21.59 18.11
C MET A 244 32.20 21.45 17.69
N LYS A 245 32.88 22.57 17.36
CA LYS A 245 34.31 22.57 16.98
C LYS A 245 35.24 22.17 18.14
N LYS A 246 34.91 22.56 19.37
CA LYS A 246 35.65 22.20 20.60
C LYS A 246 35.36 20.78 21.10
N SER A 247 34.32 20.11 20.60
CA SER A 247 33.95 18.77 21.04
C SER A 247 34.61 17.66 20.23
N ARG A 248 35.01 16.57 20.90
CA ARG A 248 35.50 15.36 20.23
C ARG A 248 34.35 14.62 19.54
N TYR A 249 33.23 14.50 20.24
CA TYR A 249 32.04 13.78 19.81
C TYR A 249 30.79 14.69 19.79
N CYS A 250 30.00 14.64 18.72
CA CYS A 250 28.78 15.43 18.59
C CYS A 250 27.55 14.52 18.59
N ILE A 251 26.75 14.62 19.64
CA ILE A 251 25.67 13.68 19.90
C ILE A 251 24.46 14.04 19.02
N CYS A 252 24.01 13.06 18.24
CA CYS A 252 22.97 13.21 17.23
C CYS A 252 21.78 12.28 17.55
N PRO A 253 21.00 12.55 18.61
CA PRO A 253 19.79 11.79 18.90
C PRO A 253 18.64 12.19 17.97
N SER A 254 17.98 11.18 17.39
CA SER A 254 16.80 11.39 16.53
C SER A 254 15.66 12.08 17.29
N GLY A 255 14.90 12.90 16.57
CA GLY A 255 13.78 13.68 17.07
C GLY A 255 12.44 12.95 16.89
N TRP A 256 11.41 13.66 16.40
CA TRP A 256 10.19 13.02 15.87
C TRP A 256 10.53 12.17 14.65
N GLU A 257 11.45 12.66 13.83
CA GLU A 257 12.04 11.96 12.70
C GLU A 257 13.40 11.38 13.05
N VAL A 258 13.84 10.46 12.20
CA VAL A 258 15.18 9.88 12.28
C VAL A 258 16.28 10.83 11.84
N ALA A 259 15.99 11.74 10.90
CA ALA A 259 16.92 12.74 10.40
C ALA A 259 17.19 13.86 11.41
N SER A 260 18.38 14.44 11.32
CA SER A 260 18.77 15.59 12.10
C SER A 260 19.86 16.36 11.36
N PRO A 261 19.74 17.69 11.21
CA PRO A 261 20.76 18.49 10.56
C PRO A 261 22.10 18.43 11.30
N ARG A 262 22.05 18.17 12.62
CA ARG A 262 23.24 18.01 13.47
C ARG A 262 24.25 16.99 12.96
N ILE A 263 23.82 15.98 12.21
CA ILE A 263 24.75 14.99 11.64
C ILE A 263 25.67 15.70 10.65
N VAL A 264 25.11 16.53 9.78
CA VAL A 264 25.87 17.31 8.80
C VAL A 264 26.65 18.43 9.48
N GLU A 265 26.04 19.14 10.44
CA GLU A 265 26.73 20.18 11.22
C GLU A 265 27.95 19.62 11.98
N ALA A 266 27.86 18.38 12.51
CA ALA A 266 28.99 17.69 13.13
C ALA A 266 30.09 17.37 12.12
N ILE A 267 29.74 16.89 10.92
CA ILE A 267 30.69 16.62 9.84
C ILE A 267 31.40 17.91 9.40
N TYR A 268 30.67 19.01 9.28
CA TYR A 268 31.23 20.33 8.96
C TYR A 268 32.18 20.86 10.04
N ALA A 269 31.88 20.62 11.31
CA ALA A 269 32.73 20.97 12.44
C ALA A 269 33.89 19.98 12.68
N GLU A 270 34.06 18.96 11.83
CA GLU A 270 34.98 17.82 12.00
C GLU A 270 34.86 17.11 13.37
N CYS A 271 33.66 17.13 13.92
CA CYS A 271 33.30 16.50 15.19
C CYS A 271 32.74 15.11 14.90
N VAL A 272 33.23 14.06 15.57
CA VAL A 272 32.79 12.69 15.28
C VAL A 272 31.30 12.53 15.66
N PRO A 273 30.40 12.26 14.70
CA PRO A 273 28.98 12.14 15.00
C PRO A 273 28.71 10.89 15.85
N VAL A 274 27.96 11.06 16.93
CA VAL A 274 27.44 9.95 17.75
C VAL A 274 25.96 9.76 17.44
N LEU A 275 25.66 8.72 16.68
CA LEU A 275 24.33 8.46 16.14
C LEU A 275 23.51 7.67 17.17
N ILE A 276 22.42 8.30 17.66
CA ILE A 276 21.45 7.65 18.57
C ILE A 276 20.10 7.65 17.87
N SER A 277 19.86 6.62 17.07
CA SER A 277 18.68 6.48 16.23
C SER A 277 18.21 5.03 16.17
N GLN A 278 16.96 4.82 15.77
CA GLN A 278 16.42 3.49 15.45
C GLN A 278 15.91 3.52 14.02
N ASN A 279 16.16 2.45 13.27
CA ASN A 279 15.60 2.22 11.93
C ASN A 279 15.98 3.26 10.85
N TYR A 280 16.98 4.12 11.13
CA TYR A 280 17.44 5.15 10.19
C TYR A 280 18.38 4.57 9.13
N VAL A 281 18.08 4.80 7.86
CA VAL A 281 19.02 4.57 6.77
C VAL A 281 19.83 5.85 6.56
N LEU A 282 21.12 5.79 6.87
CA LEU A 282 21.98 6.97 6.80
C LEU A 282 22.22 7.42 5.34
N PRO A 283 22.36 8.73 5.09
CA PRO A 283 22.67 9.24 3.76
C PRO A 283 23.90 8.58 3.17
N PHE A 284 23.80 8.21 1.89
CA PHE A 284 24.89 7.59 1.13
C PHE A 284 25.46 6.30 1.73
N SER A 285 24.70 5.57 2.55
CA SER A 285 25.16 4.32 3.17
C SER A 285 25.55 3.22 2.17
N ASP A 286 25.11 3.33 0.91
CA ASP A 286 25.50 2.40 -0.17
C ASP A 286 26.96 2.56 -0.60
N VAL A 287 27.60 3.68 -0.25
CA VAL A 287 28.97 4.01 -0.67
C VAL A 287 29.85 4.43 0.51
N LEU A 288 29.30 5.08 1.53
CA LEU A 288 30.04 5.54 2.71
C LEU A 288 29.95 4.53 3.85
N ASN A 289 31.09 4.09 4.34
CA ASN A 289 31.18 3.26 5.55
C ASN A 289 31.05 4.12 6.81
N TRP A 290 29.83 4.34 7.31
CA TRP A 290 29.56 5.18 8.49
C TRP A 290 30.36 4.78 9.75
N ASN A 291 30.72 3.51 9.91
CA ASN A 291 31.55 3.06 11.04
C ASN A 291 32.99 3.59 11.02
N SER A 292 33.45 4.12 9.87
CA SER A 292 34.79 4.68 9.72
C SER A 292 34.89 6.16 10.13
N PHE A 293 33.77 6.83 10.39
CA PHE A 293 33.75 8.26 10.76
C PHE A 293 32.66 8.63 11.76
N SER A 294 31.91 7.67 12.32
CA SER A 294 30.88 7.90 13.32
C SER A 294 30.87 6.82 14.40
N VAL A 295 30.22 7.10 15.52
CA VAL A 295 29.98 6.14 16.61
C VAL A 295 28.48 5.90 16.69
N GLN A 296 28.05 4.64 16.59
CA GLN A 296 26.65 4.27 16.77
C GLN A 296 26.41 3.83 18.21
N VAL A 297 25.40 4.42 18.86
CA VAL A 297 25.00 4.08 20.24
C VAL A 297 23.52 3.74 20.23
N SER A 298 23.17 2.57 20.76
CA SER A 298 21.77 2.16 20.86
C SER A 298 21.05 3.00 21.92
N VAL A 299 19.73 3.10 21.79
CA VAL A 299 18.91 3.88 22.75
C VAL A 299 19.01 3.34 24.18
N SER A 300 19.19 2.03 24.36
CA SER A 300 19.37 1.41 25.69
C SER A 300 20.70 1.77 26.33
N GLU A 301 21.72 2.09 25.54
CA GLU A 301 23.07 2.44 26.00
C GLU A 301 23.25 3.93 26.28
N ILE A 302 22.19 4.74 26.19
CA ILE A 302 22.23 6.17 26.57
C ILE A 302 22.86 6.38 27.96
N PRO A 303 22.53 5.60 29.01
CA PRO A 303 23.16 5.75 30.32
C PRO A 303 24.67 5.49 30.33
N ASN A 304 25.15 4.62 29.44
CA ASN A 304 26.56 4.21 29.36
C ASN A 304 27.36 5.08 28.39
N LEU A 305 26.78 6.16 27.85
CA LEU A 305 27.38 6.94 26.76
C LEU A 305 28.80 7.42 27.08
N LYS A 306 29.03 8.03 28.25
CA LYS A 306 30.38 8.49 28.65
C LYS A 306 31.37 7.33 28.68
N LYS A 307 30.99 6.19 29.29
CA LYS A 307 31.83 4.98 29.34
C LYS A 307 32.20 4.48 27.95
N ILE A 308 31.24 4.48 27.02
CA ILE A 308 31.48 4.06 25.63
C ILE A 308 32.47 5.01 24.95
N LEU A 309 32.27 6.33 25.07
CA LEU A 309 33.11 7.32 24.39
C LEU A 309 34.52 7.40 24.95
N VAL A 310 34.69 7.30 26.28
CA VAL A 310 36.00 7.23 26.94
C VAL A 310 36.70 5.90 26.63
N GLY A 311 35.93 4.82 26.47
CA GLY A 311 36.48 3.51 26.12
C GLY A 311 36.95 3.38 24.67
N ILE A 312 36.79 4.40 23.82
CA ILE A 312 37.34 4.43 22.47
C ILE A 312 38.82 4.82 22.55
N PRO A 313 39.76 3.95 22.11
CA PRO A 313 41.18 4.27 22.10
C PRO A 313 41.51 5.51 21.26
N GLU A 314 42.53 6.26 21.67
CA GLU A 314 42.92 7.52 21.03
C GLU A 314 43.23 7.35 19.53
N ASP A 315 43.94 6.28 19.16
CA ASP A 315 44.24 5.95 17.77
C ASP A 315 42.98 5.71 16.94
N ARG A 316 41.94 5.10 17.53
CA ARG A 316 40.65 4.90 16.89
C ARG A 316 39.89 6.20 16.74
N TYR A 317 39.93 7.08 17.74
CA TYR A 317 39.33 8.41 17.64
C TYR A 317 39.95 9.23 16.50
N LEU A 318 41.29 9.27 16.41
CA LEU A 318 42.00 9.99 15.36
C LEU A 318 41.60 9.49 13.96
N ARG A 319 41.46 8.17 13.78
CA ARG A 319 40.94 7.58 12.54
C ARG A 319 39.50 8.01 12.24
N LEU A 320 38.62 8.02 13.25
CA LEU A 320 37.24 8.48 13.07
C LEU A 320 37.20 9.95 12.64
N GLN A 321 37.96 10.82 13.29
CA GLN A 321 38.03 12.24 12.96
C GLN A 321 38.59 12.47 11.55
N GLN A 322 39.66 11.76 11.17
CA GLN A 322 40.19 11.80 9.81
C GLN A 322 39.14 11.32 8.80
N GLY A 323 38.38 10.27 9.12
CA GLY A 323 37.24 9.82 8.33
C GLY A 323 36.20 10.93 8.14
N VAL A 324 35.86 11.70 9.18
CA VAL A 324 34.93 12.84 9.08
C VAL A 324 35.45 13.87 8.07
N ARG A 325 36.74 14.23 8.14
CA ARG A 325 37.38 15.16 7.19
C ARG A 325 37.29 14.65 5.74
N GLN A 326 37.55 13.37 5.52
CA GLN A 326 37.51 12.79 4.18
C GLN A 326 36.10 12.80 3.57
N VAL A 327 35.06 12.54 4.38
CA VAL A 327 33.68 12.49 3.88
C VAL A 327 33.02 13.85 3.78
N GLN A 328 33.58 14.90 4.39
CA GLN A 328 32.99 16.24 4.47
C GLN A 328 32.53 16.78 3.11
N ARG A 329 33.35 16.63 2.07
CA ARG A 329 33.03 17.06 0.69
C ARG A 329 31.73 16.47 0.15
N HIS A 330 31.35 15.26 0.57
CA HIS A 330 30.16 14.54 0.09
C HIS A 330 28.86 15.11 0.65
N PHE A 331 28.95 16.01 1.63
CA PHE A 331 27.82 16.69 2.26
C PHE A 331 27.79 18.18 1.93
N LEU A 332 28.71 18.70 1.12
CA LEU A 332 28.71 20.11 0.72
C LEU A 332 27.70 20.37 -0.39
N VAL A 333 27.03 21.52 -0.29
CA VAL A 333 26.17 22.07 -1.33
C VAL A 333 27.01 23.09 -2.09
N ASN A 334 27.28 22.82 -3.37
CA ASN A 334 28.02 23.73 -4.25
C ASN A 334 27.10 24.23 -5.38
N ASP A 335 27.30 25.47 -5.81
CA ASP A 335 26.66 26.05 -6.99
C ASP A 335 27.73 26.80 -7.82
N PRO A 336 28.18 26.27 -8.97
CA PRO A 336 27.68 25.06 -9.62
C PRO A 336 28.09 23.75 -8.90
N PRO A 337 27.37 22.62 -9.15
CA PRO A 337 27.70 21.35 -8.51
C PRO A 337 29.10 20.83 -8.88
N GLU A 338 29.83 20.35 -7.88
CA GLU A 338 31.17 19.80 -8.03
C GLU A 338 31.19 18.28 -7.92
N ARG A 339 32.17 17.63 -8.56
CA ARG A 339 32.27 16.17 -8.54
C ARG A 339 32.35 15.64 -7.09
N PHE A 340 31.46 14.71 -6.77
CA PHE A 340 31.32 14.07 -5.46
C PHE A 340 30.75 14.96 -4.35
N ASP A 341 30.20 16.14 -4.66
CA ASP A 341 29.40 16.92 -3.72
C ASP A 341 28.05 16.24 -3.40
N VAL A 342 27.23 16.85 -2.54
CA VAL A 342 25.95 16.26 -2.14
C VAL A 342 24.99 16.04 -3.32
N PHE A 343 25.05 16.91 -4.34
CA PHE A 343 24.23 16.80 -5.53
C PHE A 343 24.64 15.58 -6.37
N HIS A 344 25.93 15.42 -6.66
CA HIS A 344 26.43 14.25 -7.39
C HIS A 344 26.19 12.95 -6.62
N MET A 345 26.38 12.98 -5.30
CA MET A 345 26.16 11.82 -4.44
C MET A 345 24.68 11.37 -4.48
N ILE A 346 23.72 12.31 -4.46
CA ILE A 346 22.31 11.93 -4.53
C ILE A 346 21.86 11.50 -5.94
N ILE A 347 22.40 12.12 -7.01
CA ILE A 347 22.19 11.64 -8.39
C ILE A 347 22.71 10.20 -8.53
N HIS A 348 23.88 9.92 -7.97
CA HIS A 348 24.42 8.56 -7.93
C HIS A 348 23.53 7.61 -7.12
N SER A 349 23.02 8.03 -5.96
CA SER A 349 22.06 7.22 -5.19
C SER A 349 20.80 6.92 -6.00
N ILE A 350 20.21 7.90 -6.71
CA ILE A 350 19.04 7.69 -7.59
C ILE A 350 19.39 6.69 -8.71
N TRP A 351 20.57 6.84 -9.33
CA TRP A 351 21.05 5.91 -10.36
C TRP A 351 21.15 4.47 -9.85
N LEU A 352 21.66 4.25 -8.63
CA LEU A 352 21.72 2.92 -8.02
C LEU A 352 20.32 2.29 -7.85
N ARG A 353 19.31 3.09 -7.48
CA ARG A 353 17.91 2.63 -7.33
C ARG A 353 17.31 2.30 -8.68
N ARG A 354 17.66 3.06 -9.71
CA ARG A 354 17.22 2.77 -11.08
C ARG A 354 17.78 1.45 -11.60
N LEU A 355 19.02 1.11 -11.22
CA LEU A 355 19.70 -0.12 -11.62
C LEU A 355 19.38 -1.35 -10.74
N ASN A 356 18.59 -1.19 -9.66
CA ASN A 356 18.30 -2.27 -8.69
C ASN A 356 19.56 -2.98 -8.16
N VAL A 357 20.69 -2.26 -8.01
CA VAL A 357 21.93 -2.85 -7.47
C VAL A 357 21.77 -3.03 -5.96
N ALA A 358 21.52 -4.26 -5.53
CA ALA A 358 21.57 -4.63 -4.12
C ALA A 358 23.01 -4.62 -3.61
N ASP A 359 23.21 -4.07 -2.41
CA ASP A 359 24.43 -4.11 -1.62
C ASP A 359 24.75 -5.55 -1.16
N ASP A 360 25.24 -6.38 -2.09
CA ASP A 360 25.77 -7.72 -1.84
C ASP A 360 27.26 -7.70 -1.43
N THR A 361 27.80 -6.54 -1.05
CA THR A 361 29.20 -6.40 -0.67
C THR A 361 29.39 -6.41 0.83
N ARG A 362 29.27 -7.59 1.43
CA ARG A 362 30.05 -8.05 2.62
C ARG A 362 29.71 -9.51 2.97
N GLN A 363 30.28 -10.46 2.22
CA GLN A 363 30.91 -11.70 2.72
C GLN A 363 31.38 -12.61 1.55
N GLY A 364 32.68 -12.91 1.54
CA GLY A 364 33.33 -14.17 1.12
C GLY A 364 33.08 -14.82 -0.25
N GLY A 365 34.16 -15.00 -1.04
CA GLY A 365 34.32 -16.13 -1.97
C GLY A 365 34.31 -15.80 -3.47
N ALA A 366 35.49 -15.62 -4.07
CA ALA A 366 35.65 -15.34 -5.51
C ALA A 366 35.26 -16.51 -6.44
N SER A 367 35.16 -17.75 -5.93
CA SER A 367 34.80 -18.93 -6.74
C SER A 367 33.27 -19.13 -6.90
N ILE A 368 32.46 -18.65 -5.95
CA ILE A 368 30.99 -18.79 -5.95
C ILE A 368 30.31 -17.74 -6.87
N LYS A 369 31.00 -16.64 -7.17
CA LYS A 369 30.48 -15.49 -7.94
C LYS A 369 30.23 -15.78 -9.43
N SER A 370 30.97 -16.71 -10.04
CA SER A 370 30.77 -17.08 -11.45
C SER A 370 29.48 -17.88 -11.64
N GLY A 371 29.18 -18.82 -10.73
CA GLY A 371 27.95 -19.61 -10.70
C GLY A 371 26.71 -18.76 -10.41
N PHE A 372 26.77 -17.86 -9.43
CA PHE A 372 25.66 -16.94 -9.10
C PHE A 372 25.39 -15.93 -10.24
N ARG A 373 26.42 -15.37 -10.88
CA ARG A 373 26.24 -14.48 -12.03
C ARG A 373 25.67 -15.21 -13.25
N ARG A 374 26.12 -16.43 -13.54
CA ARG A 374 25.59 -17.26 -14.64
C ARG A 374 24.13 -17.65 -14.39
N ASN A 375 23.78 -18.02 -13.15
CA ASN A 375 22.40 -18.34 -12.77
C ASN A 375 21.49 -17.11 -12.71
N LYS A 376 21.99 -15.92 -12.34
CA LYS A 376 21.24 -14.66 -12.44
C LYS A 376 20.96 -14.30 -13.90
N LYS A 377 21.98 -14.25 -14.76
CA LYS A 377 21.83 -13.97 -16.20
C LYS A 377 20.86 -14.92 -16.90
N LYS A 378 20.93 -16.22 -16.61
CA LYS A 378 20.00 -17.22 -17.18
C LYS A 378 18.55 -17.01 -16.71
N ARG A 379 18.34 -16.57 -15.46
CA ARG A 379 17.00 -16.24 -14.92
C ARG A 379 16.45 -14.97 -15.56
N ASP A 380 17.29 -13.95 -15.69
CA ASP A 380 16.97 -12.68 -16.33
C ASP A 380 16.53 -12.87 -17.80
N GLU A 381 17.24 -13.72 -18.54
CA GLU A 381 16.87 -14.11 -19.92
C GLU A 381 15.55 -14.88 -20.01
N LYS A 382 15.19 -15.65 -18.98
CA LYS A 382 13.89 -16.36 -18.92
C LYS A 382 12.75 -15.40 -18.60
N LEU A 383 12.93 -14.51 -17.62
CA LEU A 383 11.97 -13.48 -17.29
C LEU A 383 11.71 -12.55 -18.48
N GLY A 384 12.77 -12.11 -19.18
CA GLY A 384 12.64 -11.33 -20.40
C GLY A 384 11.84 -12.03 -21.50
N ARG A 385 11.93 -13.36 -21.63
CA ARG A 385 11.11 -14.15 -22.57
C ARG A 385 9.63 -14.17 -22.16
N VAL A 386 9.32 -14.32 -20.88
CA VAL A 386 7.95 -14.27 -20.36
C VAL A 386 7.34 -12.90 -20.64
N GLU A 387 8.04 -11.81 -20.31
CA GLU A 387 7.57 -10.44 -20.52
C GLU A 387 7.39 -10.10 -22.00
N ALA A 388 8.30 -10.52 -22.88
CA ALA A 388 8.14 -10.33 -24.33
C ALA A 388 6.90 -11.05 -24.87
N ARG A 389 6.58 -12.24 -24.35
CA ARG A 389 5.35 -12.97 -24.71
C ARG A 389 4.10 -12.26 -24.21
N LEU A 390 4.11 -11.72 -22.98
CA LEU A 390 3.01 -10.94 -22.43
C LEU A 390 2.81 -9.63 -23.20
N ALA A 391 3.88 -8.95 -23.61
CA ALA A 391 3.80 -7.76 -24.45
C ALA A 391 3.13 -8.05 -25.81
N ARG A 392 3.47 -9.17 -26.46
CA ARG A 392 2.77 -9.63 -27.67
C ARG A 392 1.30 -9.93 -27.42
N ALA A 393 0.98 -10.59 -26.31
CA ALA A 393 -0.42 -10.85 -25.94
C ALA A 393 -1.22 -9.55 -25.78
N ARG A 394 -0.66 -8.53 -25.11
CA ARG A 394 -1.29 -7.20 -24.99
C ARG A 394 -1.55 -6.57 -26.36
N ALA A 395 -0.58 -6.63 -27.27
CA ALA A 395 -0.73 -6.08 -28.62
C ALA A 395 -1.85 -6.79 -29.40
N LEU A 396 -1.92 -8.11 -29.33
CA LEU A 396 -2.96 -8.90 -29.98
C LEU A 396 -4.36 -8.65 -29.40
N ILE A 397 -4.47 -8.42 -28.09
CA ILE A 397 -5.75 -8.06 -27.46
C ILE A 397 -6.18 -6.65 -27.89
N ARG A 398 -5.25 -5.68 -27.93
CA ARG A 398 -5.54 -4.31 -28.40
C ARG A 398 -5.95 -4.29 -29.87
N ASP A 399 -5.31 -5.09 -30.71
CA ASP A 399 -5.68 -5.23 -32.12
C ASP A 399 -7.12 -5.76 -32.27
N ALA A 400 -7.52 -6.76 -31.47
CA ALA A 400 -8.90 -7.26 -31.47
C ALA A 400 -9.95 -6.24 -31.02
N VAL A 401 -9.57 -5.24 -30.21
CA VAL A 401 -10.47 -4.12 -29.84
C VAL A 401 -10.72 -3.21 -31.05
N ILE A 402 -9.69 -2.95 -31.86
CA ILE A 402 -9.72 -2.00 -32.99
C ILE A 402 -10.31 -2.65 -34.25
N ASN A 403 -9.87 -3.87 -34.58
CA ASN A 403 -10.12 -4.55 -35.86
C ASN A 403 -11.17 -5.67 -35.72
N GLN A 404 -12.37 -5.31 -35.26
CA GLN A 404 -13.47 -6.25 -34.98
C GLN A 404 -13.85 -7.12 -36.19
N ASN A 405 -13.71 -6.58 -37.42
CA ASN A 405 -14.09 -7.25 -38.67
C ASN A 405 -12.96 -8.06 -39.36
N ARG A 406 -11.70 -7.94 -38.93
CA ARG A 406 -10.54 -8.65 -39.53
C ARG A 406 -10.07 -9.85 -38.71
N SER A 407 -10.72 -10.14 -37.59
CA SER A 407 -10.44 -11.32 -36.80
C SER A 407 -10.96 -12.56 -37.54
N SER A 408 -10.18 -13.07 -38.51
CA SER A 408 -10.48 -14.32 -39.18
C SER A 408 -10.79 -15.40 -38.13
N PRO A 409 -11.76 -16.29 -38.39
CA PRO A 409 -11.93 -17.48 -37.58
C PRO A 409 -10.64 -18.31 -37.73
N LEU A 410 -9.69 -18.14 -36.81
CA LEU A 410 -8.60 -19.10 -36.66
C LEU A 410 -9.25 -20.39 -36.19
N ASP A 411 -9.24 -21.38 -37.08
CA ASP A 411 -9.95 -22.66 -37.02
C ASP A 411 -10.06 -23.31 -35.62
N GLY A 412 -11.27 -23.79 -35.31
CA GLY A 412 -11.47 -24.91 -34.36
C GLY A 412 -12.21 -24.66 -33.03
N ASP A 413 -13.11 -23.69 -32.90
CA ASP A 413 -13.74 -23.34 -31.61
C ASP A 413 -15.27 -23.56 -31.61
N SER A 414 -15.75 -24.80 -31.36
CA SER A 414 -17.17 -25.19 -31.52
C SER A 414 -18.07 -24.96 -30.30
N ASP A 415 -17.53 -24.88 -29.08
CA ASP A 415 -18.38 -25.06 -27.87
C ASP A 415 -19.09 -23.78 -27.41
N TYR A 416 -18.45 -22.62 -27.53
CA TYR A 416 -19.07 -21.33 -27.20
C TYR A 416 -18.27 -20.16 -27.78
N ILE A 417 -18.98 -19.23 -28.41
CA ILE A 417 -18.43 -17.97 -28.92
C ILE A 417 -19.04 -16.84 -28.11
N PRO A 418 -18.23 -16.07 -27.34
CA PRO A 418 -18.71 -14.85 -26.69
C PRO A 418 -19.33 -13.90 -27.72
N GLN A 419 -20.61 -13.59 -27.54
CA GLN A 419 -21.39 -12.69 -28.38
C GLN A 419 -22.52 -12.05 -27.56
N GLY A 420 -23.10 -10.98 -28.09
CA GLY A 420 -24.19 -10.24 -27.44
C GLY A 420 -23.73 -9.19 -26.44
N ASP A 421 -24.69 -8.41 -25.95
CA ASP A 421 -24.47 -7.18 -25.17
C ASP A 421 -24.05 -7.42 -23.71
N ILE A 422 -23.99 -8.70 -23.30
CA ILE A 422 -23.52 -9.11 -21.97
C ILE A 422 -22.02 -8.90 -21.77
N TYR A 423 -21.26 -8.65 -22.85
CA TYR A 423 -19.84 -8.37 -22.81
C TYR A 423 -19.55 -6.90 -23.09
N LEU A 424 -18.63 -6.30 -22.34
CA LEU A 424 -18.12 -4.96 -22.64
C LEU A 424 -17.42 -4.92 -24.02
N ASN A 425 -16.70 -5.99 -24.36
CA ASN A 425 -16.13 -6.22 -25.68
C ASN A 425 -15.92 -7.72 -25.92
N ALA A 426 -16.86 -8.35 -26.62
CA ALA A 426 -16.85 -9.80 -26.87
C ALA A 426 -15.61 -10.28 -27.66
N TYR A 427 -15.15 -9.50 -28.63
CA TYR A 427 -13.97 -9.82 -29.45
C TYR A 427 -12.67 -9.80 -28.64
N ALA A 428 -12.47 -8.75 -27.84
CA ALA A 428 -11.32 -8.62 -26.96
C ALA A 428 -11.32 -9.70 -25.88
N PHE A 429 -12.48 -10.02 -25.31
CA PHE A 429 -12.62 -11.10 -24.34
C PHE A 429 -12.24 -12.45 -24.97
N ARG A 430 -12.84 -12.79 -26.12
CA ARG A 430 -12.54 -14.03 -26.86
C ARG A 430 -11.05 -14.13 -27.15
N ARG A 431 -10.43 -13.06 -27.67
CA ARG A 431 -8.99 -13.06 -27.98
C ARG A 431 -8.13 -13.23 -26.73
N SER A 432 -8.44 -12.52 -25.66
CA SER A 432 -7.71 -12.63 -24.38
C SER A 432 -7.84 -14.03 -23.79
N TYR A 433 -9.03 -14.61 -23.82
CA TYR A 433 -9.32 -15.95 -23.30
C TYR A 433 -8.55 -17.04 -24.06
N GLN A 434 -8.52 -16.98 -25.39
CA GLN A 434 -7.74 -17.90 -26.21
C GLN A 434 -6.23 -17.80 -25.94
N LEU A 435 -5.71 -16.58 -25.74
CA LEU A 435 -4.30 -16.37 -25.36
C LEU A 435 -4.01 -16.92 -23.97
N MET A 436 -4.90 -16.70 -23.00
CA MET A 436 -4.82 -17.27 -21.66
C MET A 436 -4.75 -18.79 -21.72
N GLU A 437 -5.68 -19.45 -22.43
CA GLU A 437 -5.71 -20.92 -22.55
C GLU A 437 -4.41 -21.49 -23.13
N ARG A 438 -3.83 -20.82 -24.13
CA ARG A 438 -2.61 -21.27 -24.82
C ARG A 438 -1.34 -20.99 -24.01
N MET A 439 -1.30 -19.88 -23.27
CA MET A 439 -0.05 -19.34 -22.72
C MET A 439 0.03 -19.41 -21.21
N PHE A 440 -1.06 -19.14 -20.49
CA PHE A 440 -1.02 -18.80 -19.08
C PHE A 440 -0.67 -20.01 -18.22
N ARG A 441 0.32 -19.85 -17.34
CA ARG A 441 0.83 -20.89 -16.45
C ARG A 441 0.98 -20.33 -15.04
N ILE A 442 0.52 -21.08 -14.05
CA ILE A 442 0.52 -20.72 -12.64
C ILE A 442 1.35 -21.75 -11.90
N TYR A 443 2.37 -21.29 -11.17
CA TYR A 443 3.10 -22.14 -10.24
C TYR A 443 2.48 -22.01 -8.86
N ILE A 444 2.24 -23.13 -8.18
CA ILE A 444 1.74 -23.14 -6.80
C ILE A 444 2.94 -23.41 -5.89
N TYR A 445 3.13 -22.59 -4.86
CA TYR A 445 4.14 -22.88 -3.85
C TYR A 445 3.73 -24.10 -3.05
N GLU A 446 4.65 -25.06 -2.89
CA GLU A 446 4.39 -26.33 -2.21
C GLU A 446 4.56 -26.22 -0.68
N GLU A 447 4.89 -25.03 -0.16
CA GLU A 447 5.04 -24.78 1.27
C GLU A 447 3.70 -24.65 1.98
N GLY A 448 3.66 -25.23 3.18
CA GLY A 448 2.55 -25.14 4.10
C GLY A 448 1.78 -26.45 4.15
N GLU A 449 1.17 -26.73 5.30
CA GLU A 449 0.41 -27.98 5.50
C GLU A 449 -1.09 -27.69 5.63
N PRO A 450 -1.95 -28.61 5.17
CA PRO A 450 -3.36 -28.62 5.55
C PRO A 450 -3.52 -28.65 7.09
N PRO A 451 -4.59 -28.04 7.65
CA PRO A 451 -5.68 -27.38 6.93
C PRO A 451 -5.41 -25.92 6.52
N LEU A 452 -4.29 -25.32 6.91
CA LEU A 452 -4.08 -23.87 6.74
C LEU A 452 -3.69 -23.50 5.29
N PHE A 453 -3.02 -24.43 4.62
CA PHE A 453 -2.54 -24.29 3.24
C PHE A 453 -3.04 -25.45 2.39
N HIS A 454 -3.11 -25.24 1.07
CA HIS A 454 -3.49 -26.24 0.06
C HIS A 454 -4.90 -26.85 0.22
N THR A 455 -5.71 -26.28 1.10
CA THR A 455 -7.11 -26.66 1.30
C THR A 455 -7.92 -25.47 1.77
N GLY A 456 -9.24 -25.60 1.72
CA GLY A 456 -10.19 -24.59 2.17
C GLY A 456 -11.61 -25.16 2.28
N PRO A 457 -12.55 -24.39 2.82
CA PRO A 457 -13.95 -24.81 2.90
C PRO A 457 -14.56 -24.92 1.50
N CYS A 458 -15.23 -26.04 1.22
CA CYS A 458 -15.94 -26.29 -0.05
C CYS A 458 -17.48 -26.20 0.10
N LYS A 459 -17.95 -25.65 1.22
CA LYS A 459 -19.37 -25.45 1.53
C LYS A 459 -19.61 -24.07 2.13
N ASP A 460 -20.88 -23.73 2.30
CA ASP A 460 -21.36 -22.44 2.80
C ASP A 460 -20.88 -21.26 1.93
N ILE A 461 -20.91 -20.05 2.48
CA ILE A 461 -20.55 -18.81 1.79
C ILE A 461 -19.06 -18.72 1.40
N TYR A 462 -18.21 -19.53 2.05
CA TYR A 462 -16.78 -19.58 1.77
C TYR A 462 -16.38 -20.66 0.75
N SER A 463 -17.35 -21.41 0.22
CA SER A 463 -17.12 -22.59 -0.63
C SER A 463 -16.17 -22.34 -1.81
N MET A 464 -16.22 -21.14 -2.39
CA MET A 464 -15.39 -20.77 -3.53
C MET A 464 -13.89 -20.70 -3.21
N GLU A 465 -13.51 -20.46 -1.95
CA GLU A 465 -12.11 -20.49 -1.53
C GLU A 465 -11.55 -21.91 -1.62
N GLY A 466 -12.21 -22.89 -1.01
CA GLY A 466 -11.78 -24.29 -1.06
C GLY A 466 -11.91 -24.91 -2.45
N ILE A 467 -13.01 -24.64 -3.16
CA ILE A 467 -13.23 -25.17 -4.52
C ILE A 467 -12.14 -24.68 -5.47
N PHE A 468 -11.82 -23.38 -5.45
CA PHE A 468 -10.76 -22.86 -6.30
C PHE A 468 -9.41 -23.49 -5.98
N ILE A 469 -9.05 -23.61 -4.69
CA ILE A 469 -7.79 -24.25 -4.26
C ILE A 469 -7.74 -25.70 -4.76
N LYS A 470 -8.79 -26.50 -4.49
CA LYS A 470 -8.91 -27.90 -4.94
C LYS A 470 -8.73 -28.02 -6.45
N LEU A 471 -9.46 -27.22 -7.22
CA LEU A 471 -9.42 -27.26 -8.68
C LEU A 471 -8.06 -26.82 -9.20
N MET A 472 -7.41 -25.82 -8.61
CA MET A 472 -6.06 -25.39 -9.00
C MET A 472 -4.99 -26.44 -8.71
N GLU A 473 -5.10 -27.16 -7.59
CA GLU A 473 -4.16 -28.24 -7.24
C GLU A 473 -4.22 -29.38 -8.27
N THR A 474 -5.40 -29.77 -8.74
CA THR A 474 -5.57 -30.87 -9.70
C THR A 474 -5.49 -30.44 -11.16
N ASN A 475 -5.49 -29.14 -11.46
CA ASN A 475 -5.54 -28.64 -12.83
C ASN A 475 -4.24 -28.92 -13.61
N THR A 476 -4.33 -29.64 -14.73
CA THR A 476 -3.16 -29.93 -15.58
C THR A 476 -2.92 -28.89 -16.68
N ARG A 477 -3.88 -27.99 -16.94
CA ARG A 477 -3.86 -27.03 -18.05
C ARG A 477 -3.14 -25.74 -17.70
N PHE A 478 -3.43 -25.18 -16.53
CA PHE A 478 -2.90 -23.92 -16.03
C PHE A 478 -1.79 -24.11 -15.00
N ARG A 479 -1.81 -25.18 -14.18
CA ARG A 479 -0.71 -25.44 -13.23
C ARG A 479 0.57 -25.80 -13.98
N THR A 480 1.70 -25.30 -13.50
CA THR A 480 3.03 -25.78 -13.90
C THR A 480 3.85 -26.14 -12.67
N ARG A 481 4.62 -27.23 -12.77
CA ARG A 481 5.62 -27.62 -11.76
C ARG A 481 6.98 -26.98 -12.00
N ASP A 482 7.16 -26.35 -13.17
CA ASP A 482 8.37 -25.60 -13.49
C ASP A 482 8.14 -24.11 -13.19
N PRO A 483 8.70 -23.58 -12.09
CA PRO A 483 8.48 -22.18 -11.72
C PRO A 483 9.08 -21.19 -12.73
N ASP A 484 10.01 -21.62 -13.59
CA ASP A 484 10.56 -20.77 -14.66
C ASP A 484 9.62 -20.61 -15.86
N ARG A 485 8.56 -21.43 -15.95
CA ARG A 485 7.50 -21.32 -16.96
C ARG A 485 6.27 -20.56 -16.45
N ALA A 486 6.27 -20.19 -15.17
CA ALA A 486 5.16 -19.52 -14.54
C ALA A 486 5.02 -18.08 -15.03
N HIS A 487 3.78 -17.65 -15.19
CA HIS A 487 3.41 -16.26 -15.39
C HIS A 487 2.93 -15.63 -14.07
N VAL A 488 2.34 -16.44 -13.19
CA VAL A 488 1.90 -16.06 -11.85
C VAL A 488 2.27 -17.16 -10.85
N TYR A 489 2.56 -16.76 -9.62
CA TYR A 489 2.83 -17.65 -8.49
C TYR A 489 1.68 -17.59 -7.48
N TYR A 490 0.99 -18.71 -7.25
CA TYR A 490 -0.14 -18.78 -6.33
C TYR A 490 0.33 -19.09 -4.89
N LEU A 491 -0.25 -18.38 -3.93
CA LEU A 491 -0.03 -18.53 -2.49
C LEU A 491 -1.22 -19.30 -1.89
N PRO A 492 -1.12 -20.62 -1.65
CA PRO A 492 -2.25 -21.49 -1.34
C PRO A 492 -2.67 -21.44 0.14
N PHE A 493 -2.58 -20.30 0.82
CA PHE A 493 -3.11 -20.19 2.19
C PHE A 493 -4.61 -19.88 2.18
N SER A 494 -5.37 -20.52 3.07
CA SER A 494 -6.78 -20.21 3.30
C SER A 494 -6.92 -19.29 4.51
N VAL A 495 -7.51 -18.11 4.30
CA VAL A 495 -7.80 -17.20 5.42
C VAL A 495 -8.85 -17.82 6.34
N VAL A 496 -9.85 -18.49 5.77
CA VAL A 496 -10.90 -19.15 6.54
C VAL A 496 -10.32 -20.24 7.44
N MET A 497 -9.51 -21.15 6.88
CA MET A 497 -8.93 -22.24 7.67
C MET A 497 -7.94 -21.74 8.73
N ILE A 498 -7.19 -20.66 8.47
CA ILE A 498 -6.34 -20.02 9.49
C ILE A 498 -7.19 -19.52 10.66
N LEU A 499 -8.35 -18.93 10.38
CA LEU A 499 -9.26 -18.44 11.41
C LEU A 499 -9.90 -19.61 12.18
N GLU A 500 -10.49 -20.57 11.49
CA GLU A 500 -11.18 -21.70 12.12
C GLU A 500 -10.23 -22.59 12.93
N THR A 501 -8.98 -22.77 12.48
CA THR A 501 -8.04 -23.69 13.12
C THR A 501 -7.27 -23.04 14.26
N LEU A 502 -6.86 -21.77 14.12
CA LEU A 502 -5.91 -21.14 15.04
C LEU A 502 -6.50 -20.03 15.92
N PHE A 503 -7.71 -19.55 15.65
CA PHE A 503 -8.27 -18.50 16.49
C PHE A 503 -8.91 -19.09 17.73
N ASP A 504 -8.39 -18.66 18.87
CA ASP A 504 -9.03 -18.91 20.15
C ASP A 504 -10.45 -18.31 20.16
N PRO A 505 -11.50 -19.09 20.51
CA PRO A 505 -12.89 -18.67 20.43
C PRO A 505 -13.21 -17.41 21.23
N VAL A 506 -12.47 -17.17 22.32
CA VAL A 506 -12.74 -16.10 23.30
C VAL A 506 -11.94 -14.84 22.96
N THR A 507 -10.63 -14.97 22.75
CA THR A 507 -9.72 -13.83 22.57
C THR A 507 -9.67 -13.34 21.13
N ARG A 508 -9.91 -14.22 20.14
CA ARG A 508 -9.90 -13.93 18.69
C ARG A 508 -8.74 -13.03 18.25
N SER A 509 -7.53 -13.31 18.76
CA SER A 509 -6.37 -12.42 18.58
C SER A 509 -5.94 -12.31 17.13
N LYS A 510 -6.12 -11.12 16.55
CA LYS A 510 -5.73 -10.81 15.16
C LYS A 510 -4.22 -10.94 14.90
N SER A 511 -3.41 -11.07 15.96
CA SER A 511 -1.98 -11.32 15.90
C SER A 511 -1.65 -12.69 15.30
N VAL A 512 -2.54 -13.69 15.44
CA VAL A 512 -2.37 -15.04 14.87
C VAL A 512 -2.28 -14.96 13.35
N LEU A 513 -3.29 -14.37 12.71
CA LEU A 513 -3.31 -14.16 11.26
C LEU A 513 -2.07 -13.38 10.78
N LYS A 514 -1.64 -12.35 11.53
CA LYS A 514 -0.41 -11.59 11.23
C LYS A 514 0.84 -12.47 11.24
N ARG A 515 1.00 -13.34 12.24
CA ARG A 515 2.17 -14.22 12.38
C ARG A 515 2.23 -15.24 11.26
N VAL A 516 1.10 -15.89 10.96
CA VAL A 516 1.01 -16.91 9.89
C VAL A 516 1.36 -16.31 8.54
N ILE A 517 0.68 -15.23 8.13
CA ILE A 517 0.91 -14.62 6.80
C ILE A 517 2.33 -14.07 6.68
N ARG A 518 2.85 -13.37 7.70
CA ARG A 518 4.24 -12.86 7.66
C ARG A 518 5.27 -13.99 7.64
N GLY A 519 5.04 -15.04 8.43
CA GLY A 519 5.92 -16.22 8.47
C GLY A 519 5.96 -16.91 7.12
N TYR A 520 4.78 -17.13 6.50
CA TYR A 520 4.67 -17.77 5.20
C TYR A 520 5.38 -16.99 4.10
N ILE A 521 5.11 -15.69 3.97
CA ILE A 521 5.79 -14.88 2.96
C ILE A 521 7.29 -14.79 3.22
N ARG A 522 7.73 -14.76 4.49
CA ARG A 522 9.16 -14.80 4.82
C ARG A 522 9.80 -16.12 4.38
N LEU A 523 9.12 -17.26 4.55
CA LEU A 523 9.55 -18.56 4.08
C LEU A 523 9.70 -18.56 2.54
N ILE A 524 8.65 -18.15 1.82
CA ILE A 524 8.65 -18.10 0.36
C ILE A 524 9.76 -17.20 -0.18
N SER A 525 9.88 -15.98 0.35
CA SER A 525 10.87 -14.99 -0.08
C SER A 525 12.32 -15.37 0.25
N THR A 526 12.53 -16.26 1.23
CA THR A 526 13.86 -16.78 1.56
C THR A 526 14.21 -17.99 0.71
N LYS A 527 13.24 -18.89 0.47
CA LYS A 527 13.45 -20.14 -0.25
C LYS A 527 13.49 -19.96 -1.77
N TYR A 528 12.72 -19.03 -2.31
CA TYR A 528 12.58 -18.82 -3.76
C TYR A 528 12.98 -17.42 -4.21
N PRO A 529 13.60 -17.29 -5.39
CA PRO A 529 13.97 -15.98 -5.94
C PRO A 529 12.76 -15.19 -6.46
N TYR A 530 11.68 -15.88 -6.86
CA TYR A 530 10.58 -15.28 -7.64
C TYR A 530 9.83 -14.17 -6.91
N TRP A 531 9.57 -14.34 -5.61
CA TRP A 531 8.97 -13.28 -4.78
C TRP A 531 9.80 -11.99 -4.81
N ASN A 532 11.13 -12.11 -4.70
CA ASN A 532 12.02 -10.96 -4.64
C ASN A 532 12.22 -10.31 -6.01
N ASN A 533 12.13 -11.07 -7.10
CA ASN A 533 12.25 -10.57 -8.46
C ASN A 533 11.14 -9.59 -8.82
N SER A 534 9.90 -9.89 -8.41
CA SER A 534 8.73 -9.05 -8.72
C SER A 534 8.26 -8.22 -7.53
N LEU A 535 8.89 -8.37 -6.36
CA LEU A 535 8.38 -7.88 -5.08
C LEU A 535 6.92 -8.30 -4.86
N GLY A 536 6.57 -9.53 -5.24
CA GLY A 536 5.22 -10.07 -5.12
C GLY A 536 4.25 -9.65 -6.22
N ALA A 537 4.65 -8.88 -7.25
CA ALA A 537 3.73 -8.32 -8.24
C ALA A 537 3.13 -9.36 -9.21
N ASP A 538 3.81 -10.49 -9.39
CA ASP A 538 3.32 -11.66 -10.13
C ASP A 538 2.83 -12.78 -9.19
N HIS A 539 2.61 -12.46 -7.91
CA HIS A 539 2.05 -13.38 -6.92
C HIS A 539 0.56 -13.14 -6.76
N SER A 540 -0.21 -14.21 -6.64
CA SER A 540 -1.65 -14.15 -6.39
C SER A 540 -2.06 -14.90 -5.13
N MET A 541 -3.05 -14.37 -4.43
CA MET A 541 -3.76 -15.04 -3.35
C MET A 541 -5.27 -14.89 -3.57
N LEU A 542 -6.04 -15.77 -2.95
CA LEU A 542 -7.49 -15.74 -3.01
C LEU A 542 -8.09 -15.80 -1.60
N SER A 543 -9.18 -15.06 -1.35
CA SER A 543 -10.01 -15.30 -0.17
C SER A 543 -11.46 -14.86 -0.31
N CYS A 544 -12.38 -15.62 0.30
CA CYS A 544 -13.79 -15.25 0.43
C CYS A 544 -14.22 -14.69 1.77
N HIS A 545 -13.32 -14.57 2.74
CA HIS A 545 -13.64 -14.01 4.06
C HIS A 545 -13.46 -12.47 4.06
N ASP A 546 -14.24 -11.71 4.87
CA ASP A 546 -14.03 -10.26 5.09
C ASP A 546 -12.59 -9.90 5.49
N TRP A 547 -11.84 -10.84 6.07
CA TRP A 547 -10.49 -10.61 6.54
C TRP A 547 -9.44 -10.87 5.45
N GLY A 548 -9.82 -11.27 4.24
CA GLY A 548 -8.92 -11.35 3.09
C GLY A 548 -8.12 -10.06 2.85
N PRO A 549 -8.77 -8.88 2.69
CA PRO A 549 -8.08 -7.59 2.64
C PRO A 549 -7.15 -7.35 3.84
N ARG A 550 -7.57 -7.74 5.05
CA ARG A 550 -6.78 -7.56 6.27
C ARG A 550 -5.55 -8.46 6.32
N ALA A 551 -5.68 -9.72 5.92
CA ALA A 551 -4.61 -10.69 5.89
C ALA A 551 -3.42 -10.16 5.08
N THR A 552 -3.72 -9.57 3.92
CA THR A 552 -2.70 -8.99 3.04
C THR A 552 -1.99 -7.77 3.63
N ARG A 553 -2.65 -6.94 4.47
CA ARG A 553 -2.06 -5.73 5.10
C ARG A 553 -0.86 -6.03 6.00
N TYR A 554 -0.69 -7.27 6.47
CA TYR A 554 0.42 -7.62 7.36
C TYR A 554 1.77 -7.75 6.64
N VAL A 555 1.75 -7.84 5.31
CA VAL A 555 2.92 -7.86 4.44
C VAL A 555 2.74 -6.78 3.37
N PRO A 556 3.50 -5.67 3.40
CA PRO A 556 3.29 -4.53 2.50
C PRO A 556 3.22 -4.90 1.02
N GLN A 557 4.11 -5.78 0.54
CA GLN A 557 4.13 -6.26 -0.84
C GLN A 557 2.88 -7.06 -1.18
N LEU A 558 2.48 -8.02 -0.33
CA LEU A 558 1.24 -8.79 -0.53
C LEU A 558 -0.01 -7.90 -0.64
N TYR A 559 -0.02 -6.77 0.09
CA TYR A 559 -1.09 -5.78 0.00
C TYR A 559 -1.02 -4.92 -1.28
N SER A 560 0.17 -4.41 -1.59
CA SER A 560 0.38 -3.30 -2.54
C SER A 560 0.67 -3.75 -3.96
N THR A 561 1.38 -4.86 -4.15
CA THR A 561 1.88 -5.31 -5.46
C THR A 561 1.18 -6.59 -5.91
N SER A 562 0.94 -7.55 -5.01
CA SER A 562 0.34 -8.84 -5.36
C SER A 562 -1.10 -8.73 -5.85
N ILE A 563 -1.49 -9.69 -6.69
CA ILE A 563 -2.82 -9.87 -7.23
C ILE A 563 -3.70 -10.49 -6.14
N ARG A 564 -4.64 -9.72 -5.58
CA ARG A 564 -5.57 -10.24 -4.56
C ARG A 564 -6.88 -10.57 -5.22
N VAL A 565 -7.34 -11.80 -5.07
CA VAL A 565 -8.63 -12.26 -5.56
C VAL A 565 -9.58 -12.35 -4.37
N LEU A 566 -10.57 -11.45 -4.27
CA LEU A 566 -11.29 -11.24 -3.02
C LEU A 566 -12.81 -11.26 -3.24
N CYS A 567 -13.56 -11.95 -2.36
CA CYS A 567 -15.01 -11.78 -2.31
C CYS A 567 -15.34 -10.35 -1.84
N ASN A 568 -14.74 -9.87 -0.75
CA ASN A 568 -14.88 -8.49 -0.26
C ASN A 568 -14.11 -7.45 -1.13
N ALA A 569 -14.61 -7.21 -2.35
CA ALA A 569 -14.02 -6.33 -3.35
C ALA A 569 -14.43 -4.85 -3.19
N ASN A 570 -14.15 -4.28 -2.01
CA ASN A 570 -14.58 -2.94 -1.63
C ASN A 570 -13.49 -1.89 -1.90
N THR A 571 -13.74 -0.94 -2.82
CA THR A 571 -12.76 0.11 -3.16
C THR A 571 -12.49 1.08 -2.01
N SER A 572 -13.45 1.27 -1.09
CA SER A 572 -13.22 2.07 0.14
C SER A 572 -12.26 1.39 1.13
N GLU A 573 -12.10 0.07 1.03
CA GLU A 573 -11.12 -0.72 1.79
C GLU A 573 -9.80 -0.94 1.04
N ARG A 574 -9.61 -0.16 -0.03
CA ARG A 574 -8.48 -0.16 -0.96
C ARG A 574 -8.36 -1.43 -1.80
N PHE A 575 -9.48 -2.01 -2.19
CA PHE A 575 -9.53 -2.87 -3.37
C PHE A 575 -9.22 -2.02 -4.61
N ASN A 576 -8.29 -2.47 -5.45
CA ASN A 576 -7.89 -1.78 -6.67
C ASN A 576 -8.22 -2.65 -7.90
N PRO A 577 -9.26 -2.34 -8.68
CA PRO A 577 -9.69 -3.20 -9.80
C PRO A 577 -8.64 -3.40 -10.90
N LYS A 578 -7.62 -2.51 -10.98
CA LYS A 578 -6.51 -2.66 -11.94
C LYS A 578 -5.50 -3.74 -11.53
N LYS A 579 -5.45 -4.10 -10.25
CA LYS A 579 -4.44 -5.00 -9.65
C LYS A 579 -5.09 -6.21 -8.95
N ASP A 580 -6.25 -6.03 -8.35
CA ASP A 580 -7.03 -7.05 -7.65
C ASP A 580 -8.17 -7.53 -8.55
N ALA A 581 -8.72 -8.71 -8.24
CA ALA A 581 -9.85 -9.30 -8.94
C ALA A 581 -10.98 -9.63 -7.97
N SER A 582 -12.22 -9.38 -8.39
CA SER A 582 -13.41 -9.70 -7.61
C SER A 582 -13.76 -11.17 -7.78
N LEU A 583 -14.01 -11.85 -6.67
CA LEU A 583 -14.42 -13.25 -6.61
C LEU A 583 -15.93 -13.32 -6.36
N PRO A 584 -16.70 -14.09 -7.13
CA PRO A 584 -18.10 -14.33 -6.79
C PRO A 584 -18.21 -15.14 -5.49
N GLU A 585 -19.07 -14.69 -4.59
CA GLU A 585 -19.45 -15.44 -3.40
C GLU A 585 -20.57 -16.41 -3.78
N ILE A 586 -20.33 -17.71 -3.66
CA ILE A 586 -21.31 -18.77 -3.99
C ILE A 586 -21.57 -19.56 -2.72
N ASN A 587 -22.84 -19.62 -2.31
CA ASN A 587 -23.25 -20.31 -1.09
C ASN A 587 -23.67 -21.75 -1.40
N LEU A 588 -22.74 -22.69 -1.27
CA LEU A 588 -23.01 -24.12 -1.44
C LEU A 588 -23.34 -24.76 -0.09
N LYS A 589 -24.61 -24.74 0.31
CA LYS A 589 -25.04 -25.18 1.65
C LYS A 589 -24.51 -26.56 2.08
N THR A 590 -24.49 -27.52 1.16
CA THR A 590 -24.02 -28.90 1.40
C THR A 590 -22.68 -29.18 0.72
N GLY A 591 -22.18 -28.26 -0.10
CA GLY A 591 -21.06 -28.49 -1.02
C GLY A 591 -21.44 -29.16 -2.36
N GLU A 592 -22.71 -29.49 -2.56
CA GLU A 592 -23.21 -30.03 -3.83
C GLU A 592 -23.22 -28.95 -4.92
N ILE A 593 -22.78 -29.33 -6.13
CA ILE A 593 -22.66 -28.43 -7.29
C ILE A 593 -23.67 -28.74 -8.40
N GLU A 594 -24.53 -29.74 -8.20
CA GLU A 594 -25.60 -30.12 -9.13
C GLU A 594 -26.91 -29.38 -8.81
N GLY A 595 -27.78 -29.23 -9.81
CA GLY A 595 -29.11 -28.64 -9.62
C GLY A 595 -29.12 -27.17 -9.18
N LEU A 596 -27.98 -26.47 -9.29
CA LEU A 596 -27.85 -25.08 -8.86
C LEU A 596 -28.78 -24.13 -9.63
N THR A 597 -29.07 -24.45 -10.90
CA THR A 597 -29.87 -23.62 -11.80
C THR A 597 -31.32 -24.07 -11.85
N GLY A 598 -32.24 -23.12 -12.08
CA GLY A 598 -33.61 -23.43 -12.50
C GLY A 598 -34.52 -22.24 -12.31
N GLY A 599 -34.87 -21.57 -13.41
CA GLY A 599 -35.85 -20.48 -13.41
C GLY A 599 -37.28 -20.97 -13.68
N LEU A 600 -38.26 -20.18 -13.27
CA LEU A 600 -39.64 -20.35 -13.76
C LEU A 600 -39.84 -19.58 -15.08
N PRO A 601 -40.75 -20.04 -15.97
CA PRO A 601 -41.21 -19.27 -17.10
C PRO A 601 -41.68 -17.87 -16.68
N LEU A 602 -41.53 -16.88 -17.56
CA LEU A 602 -41.87 -15.48 -17.26
C LEU A 602 -43.30 -15.30 -16.76
N SER A 603 -44.26 -16.05 -17.32
CA SER A 603 -45.68 -16.05 -16.90
C SER A 603 -45.90 -16.48 -15.44
N ASN A 604 -44.97 -17.24 -14.88
CA ASN A 604 -45.08 -17.81 -13.53
C ASN A 604 -44.29 -16.97 -12.49
N ARG A 605 -43.67 -15.85 -12.90
CA ARG A 605 -42.98 -14.90 -12.02
C ARG A 605 -43.95 -13.87 -11.48
N THR A 606 -44.74 -14.28 -10.48
CA THR A 606 -45.86 -13.50 -9.93
C THR A 606 -45.45 -12.46 -8.89
N VAL A 607 -44.20 -12.48 -8.38
CA VAL A 607 -43.69 -11.52 -7.40
C VAL A 607 -42.84 -10.47 -8.11
N LEU A 608 -43.09 -9.18 -7.87
CA LEU A 608 -42.28 -8.12 -8.48
C LEU A 608 -40.83 -8.18 -7.98
N ALA A 609 -40.63 -8.09 -6.66
CA ALA A 609 -39.30 -8.09 -6.07
C ALA A 609 -39.25 -8.86 -4.75
N PHE A 610 -38.13 -9.54 -4.50
CA PHE A 610 -37.96 -10.36 -3.29
C PHE A 610 -36.63 -10.15 -2.58
N PHE A 611 -36.68 -10.15 -1.25
CA PHE A 611 -35.54 -10.26 -0.35
C PHE A 611 -35.87 -11.08 0.89
N ALA A 612 -34.96 -11.97 1.29
CA ALA A 612 -34.95 -12.51 2.64
C ALA A 612 -33.54 -12.52 3.26
N GLY A 613 -33.42 -12.00 4.48
CA GLY A 613 -32.16 -12.01 5.22
C GLY A 613 -32.14 -11.11 6.45
N GLY A 614 -31.26 -11.46 7.38
CA GLY A 614 -31.07 -10.70 8.62
C GLY A 614 -30.54 -9.27 8.41
N ALA A 615 -30.68 -8.47 9.47
CA ALA A 615 -30.21 -7.08 9.59
C ALA A 615 -28.67 -7.00 9.68
N HIS A 616 -28.00 -7.33 8.59
CA HIS A 616 -26.54 -7.40 8.50
C HIS A 616 -26.02 -6.23 7.69
N GLY A 617 -25.40 -5.23 8.34
CA GLY A 617 -24.96 -3.98 7.70
C GLY A 617 -26.06 -2.92 7.52
N ASN A 618 -25.63 -1.68 7.28
CA ASN A 618 -26.52 -0.50 7.25
C ASN A 618 -27.54 -0.53 6.10
N ILE A 619 -27.17 -1.06 4.93
CA ILE A 619 -28.05 -1.12 3.76
C ILE A 619 -29.21 -2.09 4.00
N ARG A 620 -28.94 -3.28 4.55
CA ARG A 620 -29.99 -4.25 4.90
C ARG A 620 -30.90 -3.74 6.00
N LEU A 621 -30.35 -3.03 6.99
CA LEU A 621 -31.13 -2.34 8.01
C LEU A 621 -32.09 -1.32 7.40
N ALA A 622 -31.61 -0.49 6.47
CA ALA A 622 -32.44 0.48 5.75
C ALA A 622 -33.54 -0.20 4.92
N LEU A 623 -33.19 -1.27 4.18
CA LEU A 623 -34.15 -2.05 3.39
C LEU A 623 -35.24 -2.67 4.28
N LEU A 624 -34.87 -3.33 5.38
CA LEU A 624 -35.81 -3.93 6.31
C LEU A 624 -36.70 -2.88 6.99
N LYS A 625 -36.11 -1.77 7.46
CA LYS A 625 -36.88 -0.67 8.07
C LYS A 625 -37.92 -0.09 7.10
N HIS A 626 -37.58 -0.01 5.82
CA HIS A 626 -38.47 0.58 4.82
C HIS A 626 -39.50 -0.40 4.25
N TRP A 627 -39.15 -1.65 3.96
CA TRP A 627 -40.00 -2.56 3.15
C TRP A 627 -40.52 -3.79 3.89
N MET A 628 -40.03 -4.11 5.10
CA MET A 628 -40.44 -5.34 5.78
C MET A 628 -41.95 -5.37 6.04
N ILE A 629 -42.64 -6.35 5.42
CA ILE A 629 -44.09 -6.58 5.52
C ILE A 629 -44.92 -5.31 5.21
N LYS A 630 -44.55 -4.56 4.17
CA LYS A 630 -45.29 -3.34 3.77
C LYS A 630 -46.02 -3.42 2.43
N ASP A 631 -45.71 -4.42 1.60
CA ASP A 631 -46.20 -4.49 0.22
C ASP A 631 -46.30 -5.96 -0.25
N GLU A 632 -47.32 -6.26 -1.05
CA GLU A 632 -47.57 -7.63 -1.55
C GLU A 632 -46.71 -7.99 -2.79
N ASP A 633 -46.28 -6.98 -3.55
CA ASP A 633 -45.45 -7.12 -4.76
C ASP A 633 -43.95 -7.09 -4.41
N VAL A 634 -43.56 -6.23 -3.47
CA VAL A 634 -42.19 -6.10 -2.96
C VAL A 634 -42.06 -6.82 -1.62
N ARG A 635 -41.71 -8.11 -1.69
CA ARG A 635 -41.71 -9.01 -0.53
C ARG A 635 -40.36 -9.04 0.17
N VAL A 636 -40.27 -8.37 1.31
CA VAL A 636 -39.05 -8.24 2.12
C VAL A 636 -39.23 -8.88 3.49
N TYR A 637 -38.40 -9.88 3.80
CA TYR A 637 -38.45 -10.62 5.07
C TYR A 637 -37.12 -10.60 5.82
N LYS A 638 -37.16 -10.49 7.14
CA LYS A 638 -35.98 -10.76 7.99
C LYS A 638 -35.71 -12.27 8.06
N ASN A 639 -36.74 -13.04 8.37
CA ASN A 639 -36.80 -14.49 8.34
C ASN A 639 -38.02 -14.89 7.54
N LEU A 640 -37.91 -15.92 6.69
CA LEU A 640 -39.06 -16.41 5.96
C LEU A 640 -40.09 -17.05 6.90
N PRO A 641 -41.39 -16.85 6.66
CA PRO A 641 -42.44 -17.61 7.32
C PRO A 641 -42.28 -19.12 7.11
N GLU A 642 -42.83 -19.91 8.03
CA GLU A 642 -42.85 -21.37 7.93
C GLU A 642 -43.61 -21.82 6.66
N GLY A 643 -43.13 -22.89 6.01
CA GLY A 643 -43.69 -23.40 4.77
C GLY A 643 -43.31 -22.63 3.49
N ILE A 644 -42.61 -21.49 3.60
CA ILE A 644 -42.14 -20.73 2.43
C ILE A 644 -40.69 -21.10 2.08
N SER A 645 -40.50 -21.60 0.87
CA SER A 645 -39.20 -21.98 0.32
C SER A 645 -38.45 -20.77 -0.27
N TYR A 646 -37.23 -20.51 0.23
CA TYR A 646 -36.38 -19.43 -0.27
C TYR A 646 -36.06 -19.55 -1.76
N PRO A 647 -35.58 -20.71 -2.28
CA PRO A 647 -35.35 -20.88 -3.71
C PRO A 647 -36.61 -20.62 -4.54
N ASP A 648 -37.78 -21.10 -4.10
CA ASP A 648 -39.01 -20.93 -4.86
C ASP A 648 -39.45 -19.47 -4.91
N MET A 649 -39.24 -18.71 -3.83
CA MET A 649 -39.50 -17.26 -3.83
C MET A 649 -38.59 -16.52 -4.81
N MET A 650 -37.31 -16.86 -4.88
CA MET A 650 -36.40 -16.27 -5.88
C MET A 650 -36.86 -16.59 -7.31
N LYS A 651 -37.25 -17.85 -7.57
CA LYS A 651 -37.72 -18.30 -8.89
C LYS A 651 -39.05 -17.64 -9.30
N LYS A 652 -39.95 -17.38 -8.34
CA LYS A 652 -41.23 -16.68 -8.57
C LYS A 652 -41.07 -15.16 -8.72
N SER A 653 -39.89 -14.60 -8.49
CA SER A 653 -39.67 -13.15 -8.53
C SER A 653 -39.15 -12.68 -9.87
N LYS A 654 -39.61 -11.50 -10.33
CA LYS A 654 -39.02 -10.82 -11.48
C LYS A 654 -37.63 -10.26 -11.12
N TYR A 655 -37.53 -9.61 -9.96
CA TYR A 655 -36.34 -8.94 -9.46
C TYR A 655 -35.91 -9.50 -8.09
N CYS A 656 -34.60 -9.72 -7.89
CA CYS A 656 -34.05 -10.24 -6.64
C CYS A 656 -33.15 -9.19 -6.00
N ILE A 657 -33.56 -8.67 -4.84
CA ILE A 657 -32.88 -7.55 -4.19
C ILE A 657 -31.61 -8.08 -3.51
N CYS A 658 -30.47 -7.51 -3.89
CA CYS A 658 -29.14 -7.90 -3.46
C CYS A 658 -28.45 -6.75 -2.70
N PRO A 659 -28.90 -6.44 -1.46
CA PRO A 659 -28.27 -5.42 -0.64
C PRO A 659 -26.97 -5.94 0.00
N SER A 660 -25.91 -5.11 -0.06
CA SER A 660 -24.65 -5.46 0.60
C SER A 660 -24.79 -5.51 2.13
N GLY A 661 -23.94 -6.32 2.77
CA GLY A 661 -23.89 -6.49 4.21
C GLY A 661 -22.90 -5.53 4.88
N TRP A 662 -22.26 -6.00 5.97
CA TRP A 662 -20.98 -5.42 6.43
C TRP A 662 -19.89 -5.56 5.36
N GLU A 663 -19.92 -6.68 4.63
CA GLU A 663 -19.15 -6.89 3.40
C GLU A 663 -19.94 -6.41 2.18
N VAL A 664 -19.21 -6.04 1.13
CA VAL A 664 -19.84 -5.69 -0.15
C VAL A 664 -20.38 -6.90 -0.91
N ALA A 665 -19.79 -8.08 -0.70
CA ALA A 665 -20.23 -9.33 -1.31
C ALA A 665 -21.57 -9.82 -0.73
N SER A 666 -22.33 -10.53 -1.56
CA SER A 666 -23.52 -11.24 -1.13
C SER A 666 -23.75 -12.45 -2.04
N PRO A 667 -23.99 -13.66 -1.48
CA PRO A 667 -24.24 -14.85 -2.30
C PRO A 667 -25.52 -14.71 -3.13
N ARG A 668 -26.44 -13.84 -2.68
CA ARG A 668 -27.72 -13.54 -3.34
C ARG A 668 -27.57 -13.11 -4.78
N ILE A 669 -26.45 -12.48 -5.15
CA ILE A 669 -26.22 -12.07 -6.54
C ILE A 669 -26.15 -13.31 -7.43
N VAL A 670 -25.39 -14.33 -7.01
CA VAL A 670 -25.26 -15.58 -7.76
C VAL A 670 -26.52 -16.43 -7.64
N GLU A 671 -27.15 -16.47 -6.46
CA GLU A 671 -28.44 -17.16 -6.27
C GLU A 671 -29.54 -16.57 -7.19
N ALA A 672 -29.55 -15.25 -7.40
CA ALA A 672 -30.46 -14.58 -8.33
C ALA A 672 -30.19 -14.99 -9.78
N ILE A 673 -28.91 -15.01 -10.18
CA ILE A 673 -28.49 -15.48 -11.51
C ILE A 673 -28.92 -16.94 -11.75
N TYR A 674 -28.76 -17.81 -10.75
CA TYR A 674 -29.17 -19.20 -10.80
C TYR A 674 -30.70 -19.40 -10.90
N ALA A 675 -31.46 -18.54 -10.23
CA ALA A 675 -32.92 -18.51 -10.30
C ALA A 675 -33.47 -17.80 -11.56
N GLU A 676 -32.60 -17.35 -12.47
CA GLU A 676 -32.93 -16.48 -13.61
C GLU A 676 -33.75 -15.24 -13.21
N CYS A 677 -33.49 -14.72 -12.01
CA CYS A 677 -34.13 -13.55 -11.42
C CYS A 677 -33.21 -12.34 -11.59
N VAL A 678 -33.70 -11.21 -12.11
CA VAL A 678 -32.86 -10.05 -12.41
C VAL A 678 -32.30 -9.47 -11.10
N PRO A 679 -30.96 -9.47 -10.89
CA PRO A 679 -30.38 -8.95 -9.65
C PRO A 679 -30.58 -7.44 -9.55
N VAL A 680 -31.08 -6.98 -8.40
CA VAL A 680 -31.15 -5.56 -8.05
C VAL A 680 -30.04 -5.25 -7.05
N LEU A 681 -28.99 -4.60 -7.52
CA LEU A 681 -27.76 -4.38 -6.77
C LEU A 681 -27.90 -3.10 -5.94
N ILE A 682 -27.85 -3.24 -4.61
CA ILE A 682 -27.86 -2.11 -3.66
C ILE A 682 -26.58 -2.17 -2.85
N SER A 683 -25.53 -1.50 -3.33
CA SER A 683 -24.21 -1.51 -2.71
C SER A 683 -23.48 -0.19 -2.93
N GLN A 684 -22.45 0.07 -2.13
CA GLN A 684 -21.52 1.18 -2.34
C GLN A 684 -20.12 0.62 -2.52
N ASN A 685 -19.36 1.20 -3.46
CA ASN A 685 -17.93 0.92 -3.65
C ASN A 685 -17.58 -0.53 -4.02
N TYR A 686 -18.57 -1.37 -4.38
CA TYR A 686 -18.36 -2.76 -4.76
C TYR A 686 -17.92 -2.89 -6.22
N VAL A 687 -16.82 -3.59 -6.46
CA VAL A 687 -16.45 -4.03 -7.81
C VAL A 687 -17.06 -5.42 -8.03
N LEU A 688 -18.03 -5.51 -8.94
CA LEU A 688 -18.73 -6.78 -9.20
C LEU A 688 -17.80 -7.80 -9.86
N PRO A 689 -18.02 -9.11 -9.62
CA PRO A 689 -17.29 -10.18 -10.29
C PRO A 689 -17.27 -10.01 -11.81
N PHE A 690 -16.10 -10.23 -12.41
CA PHE A 690 -15.89 -10.24 -13.86
C PHE A 690 -16.23 -8.93 -14.58
N SER A 691 -16.27 -7.79 -13.88
CA SER A 691 -16.57 -6.48 -14.48
C SER A 691 -15.58 -6.00 -15.55
N ASP A 692 -14.42 -6.65 -15.71
CA ASP A 692 -13.52 -6.35 -16.84
C ASP A 692 -14.05 -6.88 -18.18
N VAL A 693 -15.02 -7.80 -18.12
CA VAL A 693 -15.53 -8.55 -19.27
C VAL A 693 -17.04 -8.43 -19.39
N LEU A 694 -17.77 -8.59 -18.28
CA LEU A 694 -19.23 -8.59 -18.27
C LEU A 694 -19.79 -7.17 -18.11
N ASN A 695 -20.76 -6.83 -18.96
CA ASN A 695 -21.54 -5.62 -18.88
C ASN A 695 -22.72 -5.81 -17.91
N TRP A 696 -22.54 -5.51 -16.63
CA TRP A 696 -23.57 -5.71 -15.60
C TRP A 696 -24.88 -4.97 -15.87
N ASP A 697 -24.87 -3.85 -16.60
CA ASP A 697 -26.08 -3.08 -16.93
C ASP A 697 -27.00 -3.82 -17.92
N SER A 698 -26.48 -4.83 -18.62
CA SER A 698 -27.25 -5.65 -19.56
C SER A 698 -28.04 -6.79 -18.90
N PHE A 699 -27.81 -7.06 -17.61
CA PHE A 699 -28.48 -8.17 -16.89
C PHE A 699 -28.78 -7.89 -15.42
N SER A 700 -28.57 -6.66 -14.94
CA SER A 700 -28.88 -6.26 -13.55
C SER A 700 -29.45 -4.84 -13.49
N VAL A 701 -30.02 -4.48 -12.34
CA VAL A 701 -30.50 -3.13 -12.04
C VAL A 701 -29.71 -2.58 -10.86
N GLN A 702 -29.00 -1.47 -11.04
CA GLN A 702 -28.32 -0.79 -9.94
C GLN A 702 -29.25 0.23 -9.28
N VAL A 703 -29.37 0.18 -7.95
CA VAL A 703 -30.17 1.13 -7.17
C VAL A 703 -29.30 1.69 -6.05
N SER A 704 -29.25 3.02 -5.95
CA SER A 704 -28.48 3.69 -4.90
C SER A 704 -29.16 3.50 -3.54
N VAL A 705 -28.38 3.61 -2.46
CA VAL A 705 -28.90 3.43 -1.09
C VAL A 705 -29.99 4.46 -0.74
N SER A 706 -29.89 5.68 -1.27
CA SER A 706 -30.90 6.73 -1.05
C SER A 706 -32.23 6.43 -1.74
N GLU A 707 -32.22 5.61 -2.79
CA GLU A 707 -33.41 5.23 -3.57
C GLU A 707 -34.12 3.98 -3.03
N ILE A 708 -33.66 3.39 -1.91
CA ILE A 708 -34.36 2.28 -1.25
C ILE A 708 -35.86 2.59 -1.05
N PRO A 709 -36.27 3.79 -0.58
CA PRO A 709 -37.69 4.11 -0.44
C PRO A 709 -38.49 4.08 -1.75
N ASN A 710 -37.84 4.33 -2.88
CA ASN A 710 -38.44 4.47 -4.20
C ASN A 710 -38.35 3.18 -5.04
N LEU A 711 -37.91 2.07 -4.42
CA LEU A 711 -37.59 0.82 -5.12
C LEU A 711 -38.73 0.29 -5.99
N LYS A 712 -39.97 0.28 -5.49
CA LYS A 712 -41.14 -0.19 -6.26
C LYS A 712 -41.34 0.62 -7.55
N ASN A 713 -41.30 1.95 -7.47
CA ASN A 713 -41.48 2.82 -8.63
C ASN A 713 -40.37 2.63 -9.67
N ILE A 714 -39.12 2.46 -9.22
CA ILE A 714 -38.00 2.18 -10.12
C ILE A 714 -38.23 0.87 -10.88
N LEU A 715 -38.61 -0.20 -10.18
CA LEU A 715 -38.78 -1.52 -10.79
C LEU A 715 -40.03 -1.61 -11.69
N VAL A 716 -41.13 -0.98 -11.29
CA VAL A 716 -42.34 -0.86 -12.12
C VAL A 716 -42.11 0.03 -13.33
N GLY A 717 -41.28 1.07 -13.20
CA GLY A 717 -40.94 1.98 -14.28
C GLY A 717 -40.00 1.39 -15.34
N ILE A 718 -39.47 0.16 -15.15
CA ILE A 718 -38.70 -0.54 -16.18
C ILE A 718 -39.67 -1.11 -17.21
N PRO A 719 -39.58 -0.70 -18.49
CA PRO A 719 -40.43 -1.24 -19.54
C PRO A 719 -40.27 -2.76 -19.69
N GLU A 720 -41.36 -3.46 -20.04
CA GLU A 720 -41.36 -4.92 -20.13
C GLU A 720 -40.31 -5.42 -21.15
N ASP A 721 -40.13 -4.76 -22.29
CA ASP A 721 -39.09 -5.11 -23.27
C ASP A 721 -37.67 -5.02 -22.69
N ARG A 722 -37.41 -4.04 -21.82
CA ARG A 722 -36.15 -3.90 -21.10
C ARG A 722 -35.99 -5.01 -20.06
N TYR A 723 -37.05 -5.35 -19.32
CA TYR A 723 -37.03 -6.46 -18.38
C TYR A 723 -36.71 -7.79 -19.08
N LEU A 724 -37.34 -8.06 -20.23
CA LEU A 724 -37.07 -9.25 -21.04
C LEU A 724 -35.60 -9.34 -21.48
N ARG A 725 -35.00 -8.22 -21.92
CA ARG A 725 -33.57 -8.16 -22.25
C ARG A 725 -32.68 -8.43 -21.04
N LEU A 726 -32.99 -7.84 -19.88
CA LEU A 726 -32.24 -8.07 -18.63
C LEU A 726 -32.30 -9.56 -18.24
N GLN A 727 -33.49 -10.16 -18.28
CA GLN A 727 -33.68 -11.57 -17.94
C GLN A 727 -32.94 -12.50 -18.91
N GLN A 728 -33.00 -12.21 -20.22
CA GLN A 728 -32.22 -12.96 -21.21
C GLN A 728 -30.71 -12.80 -20.97
N GLY A 729 -30.27 -11.61 -20.57
CA GLY A 729 -28.91 -11.34 -20.13
C GLY A 729 -28.50 -12.23 -18.95
N VAL A 730 -29.35 -12.34 -17.92
CA VAL A 730 -29.12 -13.21 -16.75
C VAL A 730 -28.91 -14.67 -17.19
N ARG A 731 -29.76 -15.18 -18.09
CA ARG A 731 -29.64 -16.55 -18.61
C ARG A 731 -28.33 -16.77 -19.37
N GLN A 732 -27.90 -15.78 -20.15
CA GLN A 732 -26.65 -15.87 -20.90
C GLN A 732 -25.42 -15.88 -19.99
N VAL A 733 -25.38 -15.01 -18.97
CA VAL A 733 -24.23 -14.89 -18.05
C VAL A 733 -24.16 -16.03 -17.03
N GLN A 734 -25.26 -16.74 -16.78
CA GLN A 734 -25.33 -17.83 -15.80
C GLN A 734 -24.17 -18.81 -15.91
N ARG A 735 -23.76 -19.17 -17.14
CA ARG A 735 -22.61 -20.06 -17.41
C ARG A 735 -21.32 -19.62 -16.72
N HIS A 736 -21.07 -18.32 -16.61
CA HIS A 736 -19.84 -17.75 -16.05
C HIS A 736 -19.79 -17.79 -14.52
N PHE A 737 -20.91 -18.14 -13.89
CA PHE A 737 -21.01 -18.29 -12.44
C PHE A 737 -21.15 -19.75 -12.02
N LEU A 738 -21.36 -20.69 -12.96
CA LEU A 738 -21.47 -22.10 -12.65
C LEU A 738 -20.15 -22.69 -12.17
N VAL A 739 -20.22 -23.44 -11.08
CA VAL A 739 -19.16 -24.32 -10.59
C VAL A 739 -19.27 -25.66 -11.32
N ASN A 740 -18.17 -26.14 -11.91
CA ASN A 740 -18.09 -27.48 -12.49
C ASN A 740 -16.84 -28.20 -11.96
N ASP A 741 -16.95 -29.51 -11.76
CA ASP A 741 -15.84 -30.42 -11.48
C ASP A 741 -15.97 -31.64 -12.42
N PRO A 742 -15.16 -31.77 -13.48
CA PRO A 742 -14.02 -30.91 -13.84
C PRO A 742 -14.46 -29.54 -14.42
N PRO A 743 -13.59 -28.50 -14.36
CA PRO A 743 -13.89 -27.18 -14.89
C PRO A 743 -14.18 -27.18 -16.39
N LYS A 744 -15.21 -26.44 -16.82
CA LYS A 744 -15.61 -26.27 -18.22
C LYS A 744 -15.21 -24.90 -18.75
N ARG A 745 -14.92 -24.78 -20.05
CA ARG A 745 -14.53 -23.48 -20.63
C ARG A 745 -15.58 -22.41 -20.32
N PHE A 746 -15.11 -21.23 -19.96
CA PHE A 746 -15.92 -20.06 -19.58
C PHE A 746 -16.75 -20.21 -18.30
N ASP A 747 -16.57 -21.27 -17.52
CA ASP A 747 -17.20 -21.39 -16.20
C ASP A 747 -16.54 -20.47 -15.16
N VAL A 748 -17.06 -20.48 -13.92
CA VAL A 748 -16.57 -19.58 -12.87
C VAL A 748 -15.07 -19.74 -12.59
N PHE A 749 -14.55 -20.98 -12.64
CA PHE A 749 -13.14 -21.26 -12.44
C PHE A 749 -12.30 -20.58 -13.54
N HIS A 750 -12.66 -20.78 -14.81
CA HIS A 750 -11.96 -20.16 -15.92
C HIS A 750 -12.08 -18.63 -15.93
N MET A 751 -13.21 -18.09 -15.51
CA MET A 751 -13.42 -16.64 -15.39
C MET A 751 -12.57 -16.02 -14.26
N ILE A 752 -12.36 -16.74 -13.14
CA ILE A 752 -11.41 -16.33 -12.10
C ILE A 752 -9.97 -16.36 -12.63
N ILE A 753 -9.57 -17.43 -13.33
CA ILE A 753 -8.23 -17.53 -13.95
C ILE A 753 -8.01 -16.41 -14.98
N HIS A 754 -9.03 -16.09 -15.78
CA HIS A 754 -8.99 -14.98 -16.72
C HIS A 754 -8.85 -13.64 -16.03
N SER A 755 -9.55 -13.45 -14.90
CA SER A 755 -9.38 -12.26 -14.09
C SER A 755 -7.93 -12.12 -13.63
N ILE A 756 -7.30 -13.17 -13.10
CA ILE A 756 -5.88 -13.16 -12.71
C ILE A 756 -4.96 -12.88 -13.92
N TRP A 757 -5.24 -13.48 -15.08
CA TRP A 757 -4.51 -13.26 -16.33
C TRP A 757 -4.51 -11.77 -16.74
N LEU A 758 -5.65 -11.09 -16.67
CA LEU A 758 -5.74 -9.66 -16.96
C LEU A 758 -4.87 -8.83 -16.01
N ARG A 759 -4.81 -9.20 -14.72
CA ARG A 759 -3.99 -8.49 -13.73
C ARG A 759 -2.51 -8.71 -13.99
N ARG A 760 -2.13 -9.92 -14.41
CA ARG A 760 -0.75 -10.20 -14.84
C ARG A 760 -0.37 -9.42 -16.09
N LEU A 761 -1.29 -9.23 -17.04
CA LEU A 761 -1.09 -8.37 -18.19
C LEU A 761 -0.94 -6.89 -17.79
N ASN A 762 -1.51 -6.41 -16.69
CA ASN A 762 -1.35 -5.02 -16.27
C ASN A 762 0.02 -4.68 -15.64
N VAL A 763 0.84 -5.69 -15.36
CA VAL A 763 2.15 -5.53 -14.71
C VAL A 763 3.28 -5.93 -15.67
N ALA A 764 4.34 -5.13 -15.73
CA ALA A 764 5.60 -5.50 -16.36
C ALA A 764 6.65 -5.71 -15.25
N VAL A 765 7.25 -6.89 -15.21
CA VAL A 765 8.35 -7.20 -14.28
C VAL A 765 9.67 -6.99 -15.02
N TYR A 766 10.40 -5.96 -14.62
CA TYR A 766 11.70 -5.65 -15.23
C TYR A 766 12.82 -6.35 -14.47
N VAL A 767 13.78 -6.88 -15.22
CA VAL A 767 15.07 -7.38 -14.70
C VAL A 767 15.92 -6.21 -14.24
#